data_AF-A0AAN7SCZ1-F1
#
_entry.id   AF-A0AAN7SCZ1-F1
#
_cell.length_a   1.000
_cell.length_b   1.000
_cell.length_c   1.000
_cell.angle_alpha   90.00
_cell.angle_beta   90.00
_cell.angle_gamma   90.00
#
_symmetry.space_group_name_H-M   'P 1'
#
loop_
_entity.id
_entity.type
_entity.pdbx_description
1 polymer ?
#
loop_
_entity_poly.entity_id
_entity_poly.type
_entity_poly.pdbx_seq_one_letter_code
_entity_poly.pdbx_strand_id
1 'polypeptide(L)'
;MSDFKPRFLKPSDTSSFLDRNDATLLESTDFVYNRHLSQSIQTQRQRLPIFNNRNHILYLLEKYQTLVLVGETGCGKSTQIPQYMIEAEWPAQIGICEPRRVAALSLAGRVADETGSLIQSDTVGYAVRFDACTNKPKIKYMTEGILIREMMSDPLLKDYSAIMLDEVHERTLYTDILMGLMKKILRRRRELRLIVASATMDARELQSYFNNNTTDDKKKDTSVIMSVHGRQFPVDTYFVKEPVPCYVQATVDTVLKINSSKESGDILAFLTGQEEVDRAVRLLREHANAIEAAGKKETFTVLPMYGSLPYHEQLNVFKRTLDGFRKVIIATNVAETSVTIPNIVHVIDCGFVKMKWFNTETHTDSLMIMPVSKASAKQRAGRAGRVRAGHCYRLYTEDDFIKLPDTTPPEMTRSNMTYVILQLKALGIDNILKFKFPNPPPVGNIKSALEILYALDAIDIDGELTKPLGFNMAEFALDPLYTKILLTSAEFECSEEVLTIISMLQVETIFAKPSTGNSAVKARVQKRHFEVEEGDLITYLNIYLAFVQSGYGNDFCHRNFINYKSMKRVVEIRARLGKMMSNYGVPLVSCEGDTEAVCKCLVTGLFPNAVYLHYSGVYKTVRGDIELHVHPDSVLYTIPQPQWVVFCEVMHTTKLFMRDLTVIKSEWLLELAPHFYHKTVVKDY
;
A
#
# COMPACT_ATOMS: atom_id res chain seq x y z
N MET A 1 3.17 40.74 13.75
CA MET A 1 3.00 39.32 13.38
C MET A 1 3.88 39.08 12.18
N SER A 2 5.06 38.51 12.40
CA SER A 2 5.98 38.16 11.33
C SER A 2 5.33 37.13 10.40
N ASP A 3 5.43 37.36 9.09
CA ASP A 3 4.93 36.47 8.05
C ASP A 3 5.65 35.12 8.11
N PHE A 4 5.15 34.19 8.94
CA PHE A 4 5.52 32.79 8.85
C PHE A 4 5.03 32.25 7.50
N LYS A 5 5.93 32.20 6.52
CA LYS A 5 5.71 31.48 5.26
C LYS A 5 6.18 30.04 5.47
N PRO A 6 5.27 29.04 5.49
CA PRO A 6 5.69 27.65 5.57
C PRO A 6 6.55 27.33 4.34
N ARG A 7 7.73 26.75 4.57
CA ARG A 7 8.63 26.28 3.52
C ARG A 7 8.58 24.76 3.50
N PHE A 8 7.72 24.22 2.65
CA PHE A 8 7.60 22.78 2.46
C PHE A 8 8.79 22.25 1.64
N LEU A 9 9.37 21.12 2.05
CA LEU A 9 10.52 20.52 1.39
C LEU A 9 10.07 19.79 0.11
N LYS A 10 10.73 20.09 -1.02
CA LYS A 10 10.50 19.31 -2.25
C LYS A 10 11.05 17.89 -2.05
N PRO A 11 10.46 16.85 -2.67
CA PRO A 11 11.04 15.50 -2.67
C PRO A 11 12.50 15.48 -3.13
N SER A 12 12.89 16.32 -4.09
CA SER A 12 14.27 16.49 -4.56
C SER A 12 15.22 17.10 -3.52
N ASP A 13 14.71 17.94 -2.62
CA ASP A 13 15.56 18.62 -1.63
C ASP A 13 15.97 17.67 -0.49
N THR A 14 15.29 16.52 -0.40
CA THR A 14 15.66 15.41 0.48
C THR A 14 16.57 14.37 -0.19
N SER A 15 16.84 14.47 -1.50
CA SER A 15 17.59 13.46 -2.28
C SER A 15 19.07 13.78 -2.52
N SER A 16 19.54 15.01 -2.25
CA SER A 16 20.88 15.47 -2.65
C SER A 16 22.08 14.93 -1.85
N PHE A 17 21.92 13.82 -1.11
CA PHE A 17 22.96 13.33 -0.18
C PHE A 17 23.18 11.81 -0.22
N LEU A 18 23.05 11.19 -1.40
CA LEU A 18 23.51 9.82 -1.61
C LEU A 18 24.96 9.82 -2.12
N ASP A 19 25.83 9.18 -1.37
CA ASP A 19 27.11 8.68 -1.88
C ASP A 19 26.84 7.76 -3.08
N ARG A 20 27.64 7.95 -4.13
CA ARG A 20 27.44 7.52 -5.52
C ARG A 20 27.44 6.00 -5.78
N ASN A 21 27.41 5.12 -4.79
CA ASN A 21 27.82 3.72 -5.00
C ASN A 21 26.79 2.61 -4.69
N ASP A 22 25.58 2.89 -4.18
CA ASP A 22 24.64 1.83 -3.74
C ASP A 22 23.37 1.67 -4.61
N ALA A 23 23.33 2.27 -5.80
CA ALA A 23 22.24 2.05 -6.78
C ALA A 23 22.18 0.60 -7.33
N THR A 24 23.10 -0.27 -6.91
CA THR A 24 23.21 -1.69 -7.29
C THR A 24 22.42 -2.65 -6.39
N LEU A 25 21.74 -2.18 -5.33
CA LEU A 25 21.08 -3.05 -4.35
C LEU A 25 19.56 -3.24 -4.51
N LEU A 26 18.93 -2.54 -5.45
CA LEU A 26 17.66 -3.01 -6.00
C LEU A 26 18.01 -4.15 -6.94
N GLU A 27 17.59 -5.37 -6.61
CA GLU A 27 17.60 -6.49 -7.54
C GLU A 27 17.22 -5.97 -8.92
N SER A 28 18.19 -5.94 -9.85
CA SER A 28 17.98 -5.94 -11.29
C SER A 28 17.19 -7.20 -11.60
N THR A 29 15.89 -7.11 -11.35
CA THR A 29 14.93 -8.12 -11.71
C THR A 29 14.12 -7.47 -12.80
N ASP A 30 14.79 -7.38 -13.95
CA ASP A 30 14.29 -6.97 -15.28
C ASP A 30 13.17 -7.89 -15.79
N PHE A 31 12.44 -8.54 -14.89
CA PHE A 31 11.40 -9.47 -15.25
C PHE A 31 10.09 -8.71 -15.47
N VAL A 32 10.01 -8.02 -16.60
CA VAL A 32 8.75 -7.68 -17.24
C VAL A 32 8.42 -8.84 -18.18
N TYR A 33 7.40 -9.65 -17.84
CA TYR A 33 6.98 -10.74 -18.73
C TYR A 33 6.60 -10.17 -20.09
N ASN A 34 7.40 -10.45 -21.10
CA ASN A 34 7.20 -9.97 -22.44
C ASN A 34 7.29 -11.13 -23.43
N ARG A 35 6.12 -11.56 -23.91
CA ARG A 35 5.97 -12.67 -24.88
C ARG A 35 6.73 -12.43 -26.18
N HIS A 36 7.11 -11.19 -26.47
CA HIS A 36 7.75 -10.76 -27.70
C HIS A 36 9.19 -10.29 -27.51
N LEU A 37 9.87 -10.73 -26.43
CA LEU A 37 11.29 -10.43 -26.15
C LEU A 37 12.22 -10.66 -27.35
N SER A 38 11.93 -11.64 -28.21
CA SER A 38 12.72 -11.93 -29.41
C SER A 38 12.52 -10.92 -30.57
N GLN A 39 11.55 -10.03 -30.46
CA GLN A 39 11.26 -9.00 -31.45
C GLN A 39 11.91 -7.67 -31.05
N SER A 40 12.20 -6.81 -32.02
CA SER A 40 12.68 -5.45 -31.73
C SER A 40 11.67 -4.68 -30.89
N ILE A 41 12.16 -3.80 -30.03
CA ILE A 41 11.34 -2.97 -29.13
C ILE A 41 10.27 -2.19 -29.92
N GLN A 42 10.62 -1.67 -31.10
CA GLN A 42 9.67 -0.96 -31.97
C GLN A 42 8.50 -1.84 -32.43
N THR A 43 8.78 -3.08 -32.84
CA THR A 43 7.73 -4.03 -33.24
C THR A 43 6.82 -4.40 -32.06
N GLN A 44 7.38 -4.49 -30.85
CA GLN A 44 6.59 -4.71 -29.63
C GLN A 44 5.64 -3.53 -29.36
N ARG A 45 6.15 -2.29 -29.44
CA ARG A 45 5.35 -1.06 -29.26
C ARG A 45 4.18 -0.99 -30.26
N GLN A 46 4.43 -1.31 -31.53
CA GLN A 46 3.40 -1.29 -32.59
C GLN A 46 2.29 -2.33 -32.40
N ARG A 47 2.54 -3.41 -31.66
CA ARG A 47 1.54 -4.46 -31.40
C ARG A 47 0.58 -4.13 -30.27
N LEU A 48 0.90 -3.15 -29.44
CA LEU A 48 0.05 -2.73 -28.33
C LEU A 48 -1.24 -2.11 -28.86
N PRO A 49 -2.42 -2.45 -28.30
CA PRO A 49 -3.70 -1.90 -28.74
C PRO A 49 -3.75 -0.37 -28.82
N ILE A 50 -3.07 0.32 -27.90
CA ILE A 50 -3.05 1.78 -27.85
C ILE A 50 -2.34 2.45 -29.03
N PHE A 51 -1.49 1.71 -29.76
CA PHE A 51 -0.67 2.27 -30.85
C PHE A 51 -1.51 2.89 -31.97
N ASN A 52 -2.59 2.21 -32.37
CA ASN A 52 -3.51 2.69 -33.41
C ASN A 52 -4.24 3.98 -33.02
N ASN A 53 -4.22 4.32 -31.73
CA ASN A 53 -4.92 5.44 -31.16
C ASN A 53 -4.01 6.65 -30.87
N ARG A 54 -2.70 6.58 -31.16
CA ARG A 54 -1.70 7.63 -30.87
C ARG A 54 -2.18 9.04 -31.25
N ASN A 55 -2.48 9.27 -32.53
CA ASN A 55 -2.84 10.60 -33.02
C ASN A 55 -4.18 11.09 -32.44
N HIS A 56 -5.11 10.18 -32.19
CA HIS A 56 -6.39 10.52 -31.58
C HIS A 56 -6.19 10.95 -30.12
N ILE A 57 -5.34 10.25 -29.36
CA ILE A 57 -4.99 10.63 -27.98
C ILE A 57 -4.39 12.04 -27.96
N LEU A 58 -3.39 12.33 -28.80
CA LEU A 58 -2.75 13.65 -28.86
C LEU A 58 -3.76 14.75 -29.21
N TYR A 59 -4.63 14.52 -30.21
CA TYR A 59 -5.70 15.46 -30.56
C TYR A 59 -6.65 15.73 -29.38
N LEU A 60 -7.06 14.70 -28.64
CA LEU A 60 -7.95 14.86 -27.49
C LEU A 60 -7.26 15.62 -26.36
N LEU A 61 -5.96 15.40 -26.12
CA LEU A 61 -5.19 16.13 -25.11
C LEU A 61 -4.95 17.59 -25.46
N GLU A 62 -4.86 17.93 -26.75
CA GLU A 62 -4.79 19.34 -27.18
C GLU A 62 -6.14 20.04 -26.96
N LYS A 63 -7.23 19.37 -27.35
CA LYS A 63 -8.58 19.92 -27.37
C LYS A 63 -9.26 19.98 -26.00
N TYR A 64 -9.14 18.92 -25.20
CA TYR A 64 -9.79 18.78 -23.91
C TYR A 64 -8.76 18.91 -22.79
N GLN A 65 -9.17 19.52 -21.68
CA GLN A 65 -8.29 19.66 -20.53
C GLN A 65 -8.10 18.32 -19.80
N THR A 66 -9.14 17.49 -19.78
CA THR A 66 -9.13 16.17 -19.14
C THR A 66 -9.50 15.06 -20.11
N LEU A 67 -8.65 14.03 -20.22
CA LEU A 67 -8.92 12.81 -20.96
C LEU A 67 -9.15 11.66 -19.99
N VAL A 68 -10.35 11.08 -19.98
CA VAL A 68 -10.65 9.85 -19.26
C VAL A 68 -10.40 8.68 -20.20
N LEU A 69 -9.33 7.93 -19.96
CA LEU A 69 -8.90 6.83 -20.82
C LEU A 69 -9.28 5.49 -20.19
N VAL A 70 -10.15 4.76 -20.89
CA VAL A 70 -10.58 3.41 -20.50
C VAL A 70 -9.83 2.39 -21.33
N GLY A 71 -9.14 1.47 -20.68
CA GLY A 71 -8.51 0.36 -21.38
C GLY A 71 -7.99 -0.71 -20.41
N GLU A 72 -8.06 -1.96 -20.84
CA GLU A 72 -7.60 -3.10 -20.03
C GLU A 72 -6.11 -3.02 -19.66
N THR A 73 -5.72 -3.72 -18.60
CA THR A 73 -4.30 -3.86 -18.24
C THR A 73 -3.52 -4.47 -19.40
N GLY A 74 -2.35 -3.90 -19.70
CA GLY A 74 -1.48 -4.38 -20.78
C GLY A 74 -1.80 -3.81 -22.16
N CYS A 75 -2.77 -2.91 -22.30
CA CYS A 75 -3.02 -2.24 -23.59
C CYS A 75 -1.99 -1.16 -23.94
N GLY A 76 -1.13 -0.76 -22.99
CA GLY A 76 0.00 0.16 -23.19
C GLY A 76 -0.20 1.60 -22.70
N LYS A 77 -1.22 1.87 -21.86
CA LYS A 77 -1.54 3.24 -21.35
C LYS A 77 -0.32 3.91 -20.70
N SER A 78 0.18 3.31 -19.64
CA SER A 78 1.23 3.83 -18.75
C SER A 78 2.61 3.88 -19.41
N THR A 79 2.84 3.06 -20.44
CA THR A 79 4.12 3.00 -21.14
C THR A 79 4.17 3.91 -22.36
N GLN A 80 3.13 3.92 -23.20
CA GLN A 80 3.19 4.56 -24.52
C GLN A 80 2.72 6.03 -24.51
N ILE A 81 1.70 6.39 -23.74
CA ILE A 81 1.16 7.75 -23.72
C ILE A 81 2.23 8.80 -23.40
N PRO A 82 3.04 8.66 -22.32
CA PRO A 82 4.05 9.67 -22.04
C PRO A 82 5.12 9.76 -23.15
N GLN A 83 5.45 8.64 -23.80
CA GLN A 83 6.35 8.65 -24.95
C GLN A 83 5.74 9.43 -26.13
N TYR A 84 4.45 9.23 -26.43
CA TYR A 84 3.78 9.97 -27.52
C TYR A 84 3.77 11.48 -27.28
N MET A 85 3.63 11.91 -26.04
CA MET A 85 3.64 13.32 -25.67
C MET A 85 5.05 13.92 -25.77
N ILE A 86 6.10 13.18 -25.39
CA ILE A 86 7.49 13.63 -25.62
C ILE A 86 7.84 13.68 -27.10
N GLU A 87 7.43 12.68 -27.89
CA GLU A 87 7.59 12.67 -29.35
C GLU A 87 6.84 13.82 -30.04
N ALA A 88 5.77 14.33 -29.41
CA ALA A 88 5.02 15.50 -29.84
C ALA A 88 5.56 16.81 -29.24
N GLU A 89 6.75 16.79 -28.63
CA GLU A 89 7.47 17.97 -28.11
C GLU A 89 6.68 18.78 -27.07
N TRP A 90 6.00 18.09 -26.15
CA TRP A 90 5.30 18.77 -25.05
C TRP A 90 6.26 19.59 -24.17
N PRO A 91 5.84 20.78 -23.70
CA PRO A 91 6.75 21.85 -23.28
C PRO A 91 7.40 21.64 -21.90
N ALA A 92 6.86 20.76 -21.05
CA ALA A 92 7.33 20.57 -19.69
C ALA A 92 7.25 19.09 -19.27
N GLN A 93 7.53 18.80 -17.99
CA GLN A 93 7.54 17.43 -17.50
C GLN A 93 6.15 16.78 -17.59
N ILE A 94 6.13 15.47 -17.81
CA ILE A 94 4.94 14.63 -17.77
C ILE A 94 5.04 13.75 -16.54
N GLY A 95 4.11 13.93 -15.60
CA GLY A 95 4.04 13.14 -14.38
C GLY A 95 3.06 12.00 -14.51
N ILE A 96 3.47 10.77 -14.19
CA ILE A 96 2.61 9.58 -14.15
C ILE A 96 2.54 9.11 -12.70
N CYS A 97 1.32 9.07 -12.17
CA CYS A 97 1.05 8.64 -10.80
C CYS A 97 0.55 7.20 -10.81
N GLU A 98 1.26 6.37 -10.06
CA GLU A 98 0.94 4.96 -9.84
C GLU A 98 0.60 4.75 -8.36
N PRO A 99 -0.44 3.96 -8.03
CA PRO A 99 -0.77 3.66 -6.64
C PRO A 99 0.30 2.80 -5.96
N ARG A 100 1.11 2.05 -6.74
CA ARG A 100 2.08 1.08 -6.23
C ARG A 100 3.53 1.48 -6.53
N ARG A 101 4.39 1.46 -5.50
CA ARG A 101 5.84 1.73 -5.63
C ARG A 101 6.51 0.87 -6.70
N VAL A 102 6.22 -0.43 -6.71
CA VAL A 102 6.83 -1.38 -7.66
C VAL A 102 6.38 -1.07 -9.10
N ALA A 103 5.13 -0.66 -9.30
CA ALA A 103 4.63 -0.27 -10.62
C ALA A 103 5.37 0.98 -11.13
N ALA A 104 5.48 2.03 -10.31
CA ALA A 104 6.24 3.23 -10.67
C ALA A 104 7.69 2.93 -11.08
N LEU A 105 8.41 2.11 -10.30
CA LEU A 105 9.81 1.74 -10.58
C LEU A 105 9.95 0.90 -11.85
N SER A 106 9.13 -0.14 -12.00
CA SER A 106 9.17 -1.05 -13.15
C SER A 106 8.74 -0.37 -14.46
N LEU A 107 7.75 0.51 -14.43
CA LEU A 107 7.34 1.30 -15.60
C LEU A 107 8.44 2.30 -16.00
N ALA A 108 9.07 2.96 -15.02
CA ALA A 108 10.21 3.84 -15.29
C ALA A 108 11.36 3.07 -15.97
N GLY A 109 11.72 1.89 -15.45
CA GLY A 109 12.73 1.03 -16.07
C GLY A 109 12.34 0.58 -17.47
N ARG A 110 11.12 0.10 -17.65
CA ARG A 110 10.61 -0.32 -18.95
C ARG A 110 10.63 0.80 -19.99
N VAL A 111 10.23 2.02 -19.63
CA VAL A 111 10.21 3.15 -20.56
C VAL A 111 11.61 3.71 -20.81
N ALA A 112 12.52 3.62 -19.84
CA ALA A 112 13.93 3.91 -20.06
C ALA A 112 14.52 2.97 -21.14
N ASP A 113 14.26 1.65 -21.03
CA ASP A 113 14.66 0.67 -22.05
C ASP A 113 14.03 0.96 -23.43
N GLU A 114 12.74 1.29 -23.46
CA GLU A 114 12.02 1.57 -24.71
C GLU A 114 12.49 2.84 -25.43
N THR A 115 12.99 3.81 -24.66
CA THR A 115 13.54 5.08 -25.17
C THR A 115 15.04 5.03 -25.43
N GLY A 116 15.71 3.93 -25.07
CA GLY A 116 17.17 3.81 -25.15
C GLY A 116 17.90 4.76 -24.20
N SER A 117 17.26 5.13 -23.09
CA SER A 117 17.82 6.03 -22.07
C SER A 117 18.13 5.27 -20.78
N LEU A 118 19.06 5.77 -19.97
CA LEU A 118 19.28 5.23 -18.63
C LEU A 118 18.17 5.73 -17.68
N ILE A 119 17.79 4.89 -16.72
CA ILE A 119 16.96 5.32 -15.59
C ILE A 119 17.71 6.45 -14.88
N GLN A 120 16.98 7.50 -14.48
CA GLN A 120 17.54 8.73 -13.87
C GLN A 120 18.26 9.67 -14.85
N SER A 121 18.16 9.45 -16.16
CA SER A 121 18.58 10.42 -17.17
C SER A 121 17.63 11.62 -17.25
N ASP A 122 17.95 12.60 -18.11
CA ASP A 122 17.07 13.73 -18.41
C ASP A 122 15.77 13.32 -19.12
N THR A 123 15.66 12.07 -19.59
CA THR A 123 14.48 11.60 -20.33
C THR A 123 13.48 10.93 -19.40
N VAL A 124 13.90 9.92 -18.62
CA VAL A 124 13.01 9.11 -17.77
C VAL A 124 13.57 8.99 -16.36
N GLY A 125 12.71 9.24 -15.36
CA GLY A 125 13.05 9.01 -13.96
C GLY A 125 11.82 8.67 -13.12
N TYR A 126 12.05 8.51 -11.82
CA TYR A 126 11.04 8.15 -10.84
C TYR A 126 11.17 8.90 -9.51
N ALA A 127 10.08 8.94 -8.74
CA ALA A 127 10.09 9.36 -7.34
C ALA A 127 9.04 8.61 -6.50
N VAL A 128 9.50 7.93 -5.47
CA VAL A 128 8.73 7.14 -4.50
C VAL A 128 9.15 7.53 -3.07
N ARG A 129 8.38 7.11 -2.06
CA ARG A 129 8.67 7.45 -0.66
C ARG A 129 10.07 6.93 -0.26
N PHE A 130 10.92 7.85 0.21
CA PHE A 130 12.31 7.58 0.59
C PHE A 130 13.15 7.00 -0.57
N ASP A 131 13.15 7.60 -1.77
CA ASP A 131 13.39 6.87 -3.04
C ASP A 131 13.20 7.78 -4.27
N ALA A 132 14.11 8.67 -4.68
CA ALA A 132 13.86 9.57 -5.81
C ALA A 132 15.10 9.87 -6.67
N CYS A 133 14.88 10.03 -7.97
CA CYS A 133 15.90 10.53 -8.90
C CYS A 133 16.32 11.96 -8.56
N THR A 134 17.60 12.27 -8.77
CA THR A 134 18.19 13.61 -8.56
C THR A 134 17.94 14.57 -9.72
N ASN A 135 17.88 14.06 -10.94
CA ASN A 135 17.65 14.86 -12.14
C ASN A 135 16.17 15.26 -12.31
N LYS A 136 15.91 16.23 -13.19
CA LYS A 136 14.56 16.63 -13.61
C LYS A 136 14.21 15.96 -14.95
N PRO A 137 13.65 14.73 -14.96
CA PRO A 137 13.40 14.00 -16.20
C PRO A 137 12.19 14.55 -16.96
N LYS A 138 12.17 14.43 -18.28
CA LYS A 138 10.99 14.76 -19.10
C LYS A 138 9.76 13.91 -18.74
N ILE A 139 9.97 12.62 -18.45
CA ILE A 139 8.95 11.67 -17.99
C ILE A 139 9.27 11.26 -16.56
N LYS A 140 8.32 11.48 -15.64
CA LYS A 140 8.49 11.14 -14.23
C LYS A 140 7.40 10.19 -13.75
N TYR A 141 7.78 8.98 -13.38
CA TYR A 141 6.89 8.03 -12.68
C TYR A 141 6.97 8.25 -11.19
N MET A 142 5.83 8.39 -10.52
CA MET A 142 5.83 8.64 -9.08
C MET A 142 4.64 7.99 -8.39
N THR A 143 4.80 7.79 -7.08
CA THR A 143 3.65 7.39 -6.25
C THR A 143 2.77 8.59 -5.93
N GLU A 144 1.49 8.34 -5.69
CA GLU A 144 0.48 9.37 -5.40
C GLU A 144 0.87 10.29 -4.24
N GLY A 145 1.39 9.73 -3.15
CA GLY A 145 1.85 10.50 -1.99
C GLY A 145 3.04 11.43 -2.30
N ILE A 146 3.84 11.13 -3.33
CA ILE A 146 4.91 12.03 -3.79
C ILE A 146 4.33 13.22 -4.53
N LEU A 147 3.33 13.02 -5.40
CA LEU A 147 2.67 14.12 -6.08
C LEU A 147 1.99 15.07 -5.08
N ILE A 148 1.34 14.52 -4.03
CA ILE A 148 0.74 15.35 -2.97
C ILE A 148 1.80 16.18 -2.24
N ARG A 149 2.97 15.61 -1.93
CA ARG A 149 4.08 16.37 -1.35
C ARG A 149 4.58 17.46 -2.28
N GLU A 150 4.68 17.18 -3.58
CA GLU A 150 5.05 18.23 -4.53
C GLU A 150 4.02 19.36 -4.56
N MET A 151 2.73 19.03 -4.46
CA MET A 151 1.67 20.03 -4.33
C MET A 151 1.78 20.87 -3.06
N MET A 152 2.34 20.36 -1.96
CA MET A 152 2.59 21.17 -0.76
C MET A 152 3.63 22.26 -1.04
N SER A 153 4.69 21.91 -1.78
CA SER A 153 5.74 22.86 -2.17
C SER A 153 5.36 23.77 -3.35
N ASP A 154 4.61 23.25 -4.32
CA ASP A 154 4.14 23.94 -5.51
C ASP A 154 2.68 23.54 -5.81
N PRO A 155 1.70 24.23 -5.19
CA PRO A 155 0.28 23.90 -5.34
C PRO A 155 -0.26 23.99 -6.78
N LEU A 156 0.47 24.61 -7.72
CA LEU A 156 0.08 24.74 -9.12
C LEU A 156 0.83 23.78 -10.05
N LEU A 157 1.75 22.97 -9.51
CA LEU A 157 2.51 21.96 -10.24
C LEU A 157 3.20 22.52 -11.50
N LYS A 158 3.77 23.73 -11.42
CA LYS A 158 4.25 24.53 -12.56
C LYS A 158 5.28 23.80 -13.43
N ASP A 159 6.05 22.90 -12.83
CA ASP A 159 7.05 22.07 -13.51
C ASP A 159 6.43 21.06 -14.52
N TYR A 160 5.13 20.78 -14.42
CA TYR A 160 4.43 19.79 -15.26
C TYR A 160 3.52 20.44 -16.31
N SER A 161 3.50 19.91 -17.54
CA SER A 161 2.49 20.22 -18.56
C SER A 161 1.31 19.25 -18.54
N ALA A 162 1.54 18.02 -18.08
CA ALA A 162 0.51 17.02 -17.95
C ALA A 162 0.74 16.10 -16.75
N ILE A 163 -0.36 15.70 -16.12
CA ILE A 163 -0.38 14.68 -15.08
C ILE A 163 -1.29 13.54 -15.52
N MET A 164 -0.82 12.31 -15.41
CA MET A 164 -1.59 11.10 -15.60
C MET A 164 -1.80 10.43 -14.24
N LEU A 165 -3.06 10.28 -13.84
CA LEU A 165 -3.47 9.43 -12.72
C LEU A 165 -3.80 8.05 -13.30
N ASP A 166 -2.95 7.05 -13.06
CA ASP A 166 -3.17 5.70 -13.57
C ASP A 166 -3.82 4.78 -12.53
N GLU A 167 -4.38 3.67 -13.00
CA GLU A 167 -5.02 2.64 -12.19
C GLU A 167 -6.08 3.22 -11.21
N VAL A 168 -6.79 4.28 -11.63
CA VAL A 168 -7.75 5.03 -10.78
C VAL A 168 -8.90 4.16 -10.27
N HIS A 169 -9.14 3.02 -10.92
CA HIS A 169 -10.09 2.02 -10.47
C HIS A 169 -9.70 1.29 -9.17
N GLU A 170 -8.44 1.37 -8.73
CA GLU A 170 -8.04 0.90 -7.39
C GLU A 170 -8.67 1.77 -6.28
N ARG A 171 -9.08 3.01 -6.61
CA ARG A 171 -9.78 3.94 -5.70
C ARG A 171 -9.09 4.05 -4.34
N THR A 172 -7.77 4.23 -4.37
CA THR A 172 -6.98 4.41 -3.16
C THR A 172 -7.34 5.73 -2.48
N LEU A 173 -7.00 5.85 -1.20
CA LEU A 173 -7.19 7.08 -0.44
C LEU A 173 -6.48 8.27 -1.11
N TYR A 174 -5.25 8.08 -1.57
CA TYR A 174 -4.46 9.12 -2.22
C TYR A 174 -4.94 9.44 -3.64
N THR A 175 -5.41 8.46 -4.42
CA THR A 175 -6.00 8.73 -5.74
C THR A 175 -7.14 9.72 -5.64
N ASP A 176 -8.07 9.46 -4.71
CA ASP A 176 -9.28 10.26 -4.60
C ASP A 176 -9.00 11.69 -4.07
N ILE A 177 -8.00 11.82 -3.17
CA ILE A 177 -7.50 13.14 -2.74
C ILE A 177 -6.91 13.89 -3.93
N LEU A 178 -6.03 13.23 -4.70
CA LEU A 178 -5.43 13.82 -5.90
C LEU A 178 -6.49 14.24 -6.90
N MET A 179 -7.53 13.43 -7.14
CA MET A 179 -8.64 13.82 -8.00
C MET A 179 -9.32 15.11 -7.54
N GLY A 180 -9.56 15.25 -6.23
CA GLY A 180 -10.09 16.48 -5.62
C GLY A 180 -9.18 17.70 -5.79
N LEU A 181 -7.88 17.51 -5.53
CA LEU A 181 -6.86 18.57 -5.66
C LEU A 181 -6.71 19.00 -7.12
N MET A 182 -6.57 18.03 -8.03
CA MET A 182 -6.48 18.27 -9.48
C MET A 182 -7.71 19.01 -9.99
N LYS A 183 -8.92 18.67 -9.55
CA LYS A 183 -10.13 19.40 -9.92
C LYS A 183 -10.08 20.89 -9.52
N LYS A 184 -9.44 21.24 -8.40
CA LYS A 184 -9.22 22.65 -8.02
C LYS A 184 -8.12 23.30 -8.87
N ILE A 185 -7.01 22.61 -9.12
CA ILE A 185 -5.88 23.13 -9.89
C ILE A 185 -6.27 23.38 -11.35
N LEU A 186 -6.99 22.46 -11.99
CA LEU A 186 -7.41 22.58 -13.39
C LEU A 186 -8.28 23.83 -13.63
N ARG A 187 -9.02 24.30 -12.62
CA ARG A 187 -9.79 25.56 -12.74
C ARG A 187 -8.90 26.80 -12.74
N ARG A 188 -7.75 26.74 -12.06
CA ARG A 188 -6.77 27.84 -11.99
C ARG A 188 -5.77 27.79 -13.14
N ARG A 189 -5.39 26.59 -13.57
CA ARG A 189 -4.33 26.31 -14.54
C ARG A 189 -4.89 25.62 -15.78
N ARG A 190 -5.36 26.41 -16.75
CA ARG A 190 -6.06 25.94 -17.95
C ARG A 190 -5.14 25.23 -18.96
N GLU A 191 -3.85 25.48 -18.89
CA GLU A 191 -2.82 24.86 -19.72
C GLU A 191 -2.43 23.46 -19.22
N LEU A 192 -2.61 23.17 -17.93
CA LEU A 192 -2.33 21.84 -17.38
C LEU A 192 -3.33 20.82 -17.92
N ARG A 193 -2.82 19.68 -18.39
CA ARG A 193 -3.62 18.58 -18.91
C ARG A 193 -3.67 17.42 -17.90
N LEU A 194 -4.83 16.78 -17.81
CA LEU A 194 -5.05 15.63 -16.93
C LEU A 194 -5.45 14.41 -17.75
N ILE A 195 -4.79 13.29 -17.48
CA ILE A 195 -5.17 11.97 -18.00
C ILE A 195 -5.63 11.13 -16.81
N VAL A 196 -6.84 10.61 -16.87
CA VAL A 196 -7.41 9.73 -15.85
C VAL A 196 -7.53 8.35 -16.49
N ALA A 197 -6.60 7.45 -16.19
CA ALA A 197 -6.56 6.13 -16.78
C ALA A 197 -7.21 5.08 -15.85
N SER A 198 -8.13 4.30 -16.42
CA SER A 198 -8.88 3.28 -15.70
C SER A 198 -9.08 2.03 -16.56
N ALA A 199 -9.18 0.87 -15.91
CA ALA A 199 -9.54 -0.40 -16.56
C ALA A 199 -11.05 -0.69 -16.50
N THR A 200 -11.85 0.09 -15.76
CA THR A 200 -13.25 -0.22 -15.48
C THR A 200 -14.23 0.76 -16.13
N MET A 201 -15.52 0.38 -16.13
CA MET A 201 -16.62 1.06 -16.81
C MET A 201 -17.07 2.39 -16.18
N ASP A 202 -16.44 2.87 -15.11
CA ASP A 202 -16.84 4.08 -14.38
C ASP A 202 -16.40 5.41 -15.05
N ALA A 203 -16.21 5.37 -16.36
CA ALA A 203 -15.67 6.47 -17.14
C ALA A 203 -16.60 7.68 -17.18
N ARG A 204 -17.91 7.45 -17.10
CA ARG A 204 -18.93 8.52 -17.14
C ARG A 204 -18.94 9.32 -15.85
N GLU A 205 -18.82 8.69 -14.69
CA GLU A 205 -18.75 9.42 -13.42
C GLU A 205 -17.47 10.24 -13.35
N LEU A 206 -16.33 9.67 -13.77
CA LEU A 206 -15.05 10.40 -13.86
C LEU A 206 -15.12 11.57 -14.84
N GLN A 207 -15.70 11.37 -16.03
CA GLN A 207 -15.86 12.45 -17.01
C GLN A 207 -16.73 13.58 -16.43
N SER A 208 -17.90 13.24 -15.88
CA SER A 208 -18.83 14.18 -15.26
C SER A 208 -18.17 14.93 -14.11
N TYR A 209 -17.40 14.21 -13.28
CA TYR A 209 -16.68 14.79 -12.16
C TYR A 209 -15.64 15.81 -12.62
N PHE A 210 -14.86 15.55 -13.67
CA PHE A 210 -13.86 16.51 -14.16
C PHE A 210 -14.41 17.55 -15.13
N ASN A 211 -15.65 17.40 -15.63
CA ASN A 211 -16.23 18.38 -16.52
C ASN A 211 -16.58 19.67 -15.76
N ASN A 212 -15.92 20.77 -16.11
CA ASN A 212 -16.24 22.09 -15.58
C ASN A 212 -17.28 22.85 -16.43
N ASN A 213 -17.81 22.24 -17.49
CA ASN A 213 -18.89 22.83 -18.29
C ASN A 213 -20.17 22.91 -17.46
N THR A 214 -20.68 24.13 -17.25
CA THR A 214 -21.94 24.40 -16.54
C THR A 214 -23.09 24.71 -17.51
N THR A 215 -22.90 24.49 -18.80
CA THR A 215 -23.89 24.77 -19.86
C THR A 215 -24.24 23.49 -20.63
N ASP A 216 -25.39 23.47 -21.30
CA ASP A 216 -25.81 22.32 -22.12
C ASP A 216 -25.05 22.22 -23.47
N ASP A 217 -24.15 23.17 -23.76
CA ASP A 217 -23.36 23.16 -24.98
C ASP A 217 -22.16 22.20 -24.84
N LYS A 218 -22.29 21.01 -25.42
CA LYS A 218 -21.23 19.98 -25.46
C LYS A 218 -19.91 20.46 -26.09
N LYS A 219 -19.93 21.52 -26.91
CA LYS A 219 -18.68 22.08 -27.48
C LYS A 219 -17.80 22.73 -26.42
N LYS A 220 -18.35 23.05 -25.24
CA LYS A 220 -17.64 23.62 -24.10
C LYS A 220 -17.20 22.57 -23.09
N ASP A 221 -17.41 21.27 -23.38
CA ASP A 221 -16.95 20.20 -22.51
C ASP A 221 -15.44 20.26 -22.36
N THR A 222 -15.00 20.17 -21.11
CA THR A 222 -13.59 20.22 -20.73
C THR A 222 -12.99 18.82 -20.53
N SER A 223 -13.86 17.80 -20.49
CA SER A 223 -13.48 16.40 -20.32
C SER A 223 -14.11 15.49 -21.37
N VAL A 224 -13.36 14.47 -21.80
CA VAL A 224 -13.80 13.51 -22.82
C VAL A 224 -13.40 12.09 -22.44
N ILE A 225 -14.21 11.11 -22.85
CA ILE A 225 -13.92 9.69 -22.65
C ILE A 225 -13.34 9.11 -23.94
N MET A 226 -12.29 8.32 -23.81
CA MET A 226 -11.76 7.49 -24.87
C MET A 226 -11.61 6.05 -24.39
N SER A 227 -12.16 5.10 -25.15
CA SER A 227 -12.03 3.67 -24.86
C SER A 227 -11.08 3.02 -25.85
N VAL A 228 -10.12 2.26 -25.35
CA VAL A 228 -9.23 1.40 -26.12
C VAL A 228 -9.71 -0.03 -25.96
N HIS A 229 -10.27 -0.61 -27.02
CA HIS A 229 -10.75 -1.99 -26.99
C HIS A 229 -9.61 -2.96 -26.74
N GLY A 230 -9.76 -3.80 -25.71
CA GLY A 230 -8.86 -4.90 -25.41
C GLY A 230 -9.02 -6.08 -26.36
N ARG A 231 -8.13 -7.07 -26.23
CA ARG A 231 -8.17 -8.35 -26.95
C ARG A 231 -8.64 -9.48 -26.02
N GLN A 232 -9.73 -9.26 -25.29
CA GLN A 232 -10.23 -10.28 -24.36
C GLN A 232 -11.03 -11.35 -25.10
N PHE A 233 -10.67 -12.61 -24.88
CA PHE A 233 -11.40 -13.78 -25.38
C PHE A 233 -12.57 -14.11 -24.43
N PRO A 234 -13.62 -14.79 -24.92
CA PRO A 234 -14.77 -15.16 -24.09
C PRO A 234 -14.37 -16.07 -22.92
N VAL A 235 -15.04 -15.90 -21.78
CA VAL A 235 -14.84 -16.70 -20.57
C VAL A 235 -16.16 -17.31 -20.11
N ASP A 236 -16.24 -18.63 -20.08
CA ASP A 236 -17.41 -19.34 -19.58
C ASP A 236 -17.39 -19.35 -18.05
N THR A 237 -18.50 -18.99 -17.42
CA THR A 237 -18.60 -18.88 -15.96
C THR A 237 -19.51 -19.96 -15.39
N TYR A 238 -19.02 -20.67 -14.38
CA TYR A 238 -19.73 -21.74 -13.68
C TYR A 238 -19.93 -21.36 -12.21
N PHE A 239 -21.10 -21.66 -11.67
CA PHE A 239 -21.45 -21.45 -10.25
C PHE A 239 -21.70 -22.79 -9.58
N VAL A 240 -21.42 -22.87 -8.28
CA VAL A 240 -21.88 -23.99 -7.46
C VAL A 240 -23.39 -23.94 -7.27
N LYS A 241 -24.03 -25.10 -7.16
CA LYS A 241 -25.48 -25.19 -6.93
C LYS A 241 -25.89 -24.85 -5.50
N GLU A 242 -25.01 -25.15 -4.55
CA GLU A 242 -25.26 -24.94 -3.11
C GLU A 242 -24.06 -24.22 -2.47
N PRO A 243 -24.27 -23.42 -1.41
CA PRO A 243 -23.20 -22.73 -0.70
C PRO A 243 -22.14 -23.69 -0.15
N VAL A 244 -20.87 -23.31 -0.31
CA VAL A 244 -19.73 -24.12 0.13
C VAL A 244 -19.33 -23.76 1.56
N PRO A 245 -19.20 -24.71 2.50
CA PRO A 245 -18.83 -24.42 3.89
C PRO A 245 -17.36 -24.02 4.06
N CYS A 246 -16.46 -24.56 3.24
CA CYS A 246 -15.02 -24.26 3.29
C CYS A 246 -14.48 -24.02 1.88
N TYR A 247 -14.37 -22.75 1.49
CA TYR A 247 -13.91 -22.37 0.15
C TYR A 247 -12.44 -22.75 -0.11
N VAL A 248 -11.60 -22.88 0.93
CA VAL A 248 -10.21 -23.36 0.78
C VAL A 248 -10.19 -24.82 0.30
N GLN A 249 -10.97 -25.70 0.94
CA GLN A 249 -11.06 -27.10 0.54
C GLN A 249 -11.69 -27.23 -0.85
N ALA A 250 -12.79 -26.51 -1.12
CA ALA A 250 -13.41 -26.54 -2.43
C ALA A 250 -12.51 -26.00 -3.54
N THR A 251 -11.61 -25.05 -3.23
CA THR A 251 -10.57 -24.60 -4.17
C THR A 251 -9.63 -25.75 -4.52
N VAL A 252 -9.12 -26.47 -3.51
CA VAL A 252 -8.26 -27.65 -3.69
C VAL A 252 -8.97 -28.71 -4.54
N ASP A 253 -10.21 -29.07 -4.18
CA ASP A 253 -10.99 -30.07 -4.89
C ASP A 253 -11.24 -29.68 -6.36
N THR A 254 -11.49 -28.39 -6.61
CA THR A 254 -11.70 -27.86 -7.96
C THR A 254 -10.42 -27.91 -8.78
N VAL A 255 -9.26 -27.54 -8.20
CA VAL A 255 -7.95 -27.69 -8.85
C VAL A 255 -7.72 -29.14 -9.29
N LEU A 256 -7.98 -30.10 -8.40
CA LEU A 256 -7.78 -31.52 -8.67
C LEU A 256 -8.73 -32.04 -9.77
N LYS A 257 -9.99 -31.59 -9.78
CA LYS A 257 -10.96 -31.91 -10.85
C LYS A 257 -10.52 -31.39 -12.22
N ILE A 258 -10.12 -30.11 -12.29
CA ILE A 258 -9.65 -29.51 -13.56
C ILE A 258 -8.35 -30.19 -14.01
N ASN A 259 -7.45 -30.57 -13.10
CA ASN A 259 -6.23 -31.30 -13.48
C ASN A 259 -6.56 -32.69 -14.05
N SER A 260 -7.56 -33.36 -13.48
CA SER A 260 -8.00 -34.69 -13.91
C SER A 260 -8.70 -34.71 -15.27
N SER A 261 -9.35 -33.60 -15.68
CA SER A 261 -10.03 -33.49 -16.98
C SER A 261 -9.08 -33.44 -18.19
N LYS A 262 -7.76 -33.27 -17.96
CA LYS A 262 -6.70 -33.11 -18.99
C LYS A 262 -6.86 -31.90 -19.93
N GLU A 263 -7.75 -30.94 -19.62
CA GLU A 263 -7.87 -29.70 -20.40
C GLU A 263 -6.58 -28.88 -20.35
N SER A 264 -6.14 -28.28 -21.46
CA SER A 264 -4.89 -27.51 -21.45
C SER A 264 -5.06 -26.16 -20.75
N GLY A 265 -3.99 -25.63 -20.16
CA GLY A 265 -3.95 -24.27 -19.59
C GLY A 265 -3.74 -24.26 -18.08
N ASP A 266 -3.16 -23.17 -17.59
CA ASP A 266 -2.79 -23.00 -16.20
C ASP A 266 -3.99 -22.52 -15.36
N ILE A 267 -3.92 -22.80 -14.06
CA ILE A 267 -4.96 -22.45 -13.08
C ILE A 267 -4.51 -21.26 -12.24
N LEU A 268 -5.40 -20.28 -12.06
CA LEU A 268 -5.27 -19.20 -11.09
C LEU A 268 -6.44 -19.27 -10.10
N ALA A 269 -6.15 -19.54 -8.83
CA ALA A 269 -7.14 -19.57 -7.75
C ALA A 269 -6.99 -18.34 -6.84
N PHE A 270 -8.10 -17.70 -6.50
CA PHE A 270 -8.14 -16.57 -5.58
C PHE A 270 -8.56 -17.02 -4.17
N LEU A 271 -7.75 -16.69 -3.17
CA LEU A 271 -8.01 -16.84 -1.73
C LEU A 271 -7.76 -15.51 -0.99
N THR A 272 -8.09 -15.43 0.30
CA THR A 272 -8.16 -14.12 0.98
C THR A 272 -6.84 -13.67 1.60
N GLY A 273 -5.98 -14.61 2.03
CA GLY A 273 -4.75 -14.27 2.75
C GLY A 273 -3.69 -15.37 2.75
N GLN A 274 -2.52 -15.04 3.30
CA GLN A 274 -1.34 -15.92 3.34
C GLN A 274 -1.65 -17.30 3.94
N GLU A 275 -2.29 -17.35 5.11
CA GLU A 275 -2.57 -18.62 5.81
C GLU A 275 -3.41 -19.59 4.95
N GLU A 276 -4.42 -19.07 4.27
CA GLU A 276 -5.29 -19.84 3.38
C GLU A 276 -4.56 -20.31 2.13
N VAL A 277 -3.76 -19.42 1.52
CA VAL A 277 -2.91 -19.75 0.38
C VAL A 277 -1.94 -20.86 0.76
N ASP A 278 -1.18 -20.69 1.83
CA ASP A 278 -0.20 -21.68 2.29
C ASP A 278 -0.87 -23.01 2.66
N ARG A 279 -2.07 -22.97 3.26
CA ARG A 279 -2.87 -24.17 3.53
C ARG A 279 -3.28 -24.90 2.25
N ALA A 280 -3.82 -24.20 1.26
CA ALA A 280 -4.20 -24.80 -0.02
C ALA A 280 -2.98 -25.36 -0.77
N VAL A 281 -1.84 -24.66 -0.76
CA VAL A 281 -0.58 -25.13 -1.34
C VAL A 281 -0.11 -26.42 -0.66
N ARG A 282 -0.19 -26.48 0.68
CA ARG A 282 0.19 -27.67 1.46
C ARG A 282 -0.67 -28.88 1.08
N LEU A 283 -2.00 -28.71 1.06
CA LEU A 283 -2.95 -29.78 0.72
C LEU A 283 -2.74 -30.31 -0.70
N LEU A 284 -2.49 -29.42 -1.67
CA LEU A 284 -2.19 -29.83 -3.04
C LEU A 284 -0.85 -30.55 -3.17
N ARG A 285 0.17 -30.12 -2.42
CA ARG A 285 1.48 -30.81 -2.38
C ARG A 285 1.40 -32.18 -1.70
N GLU A 286 0.60 -32.31 -0.64
CA GLU A 286 0.36 -33.60 0.02
C GLU A 286 -0.34 -34.58 -0.92
N HIS A 287 -1.37 -34.12 -1.65
CA HIS A 287 -2.02 -34.91 -2.68
C HIS A 287 -1.05 -35.30 -3.80
N ALA A 288 -0.18 -34.38 -4.19
CA ALA A 288 0.84 -34.63 -5.20
C ALA A 288 1.81 -35.75 -4.81
N ASN A 289 2.35 -35.66 -3.58
CA ASN A 289 3.23 -36.67 -3.03
C ASN A 289 2.54 -38.05 -2.93
N ALA A 290 1.24 -38.08 -2.62
CA ALA A 290 0.47 -39.33 -2.56
C ALA A 290 0.30 -39.98 -3.95
N ILE A 291 0.15 -39.19 -5.01
CA ILE A 291 0.10 -39.68 -6.40
C ILE A 291 1.45 -40.28 -6.80
N GLU A 292 2.56 -39.59 -6.50
CA GLU A 292 3.91 -40.07 -6.79
C GLU A 292 4.21 -41.37 -6.04
N ALA A 293 3.83 -41.44 -4.75
CA ALA A 293 3.96 -42.65 -3.93
C ALA A 293 3.14 -43.82 -4.49
N ALA A 294 2.01 -43.56 -5.16
CA ALA A 294 1.20 -44.55 -5.84
C ALA A 294 1.73 -44.94 -7.24
N GLY A 295 2.93 -44.48 -7.63
CA GLY A 295 3.58 -44.80 -8.90
C GLY A 295 2.95 -44.11 -10.12
N LYS A 296 2.09 -43.09 -9.90
CA LYS A 296 1.51 -42.28 -10.97
C LYS A 296 2.33 -41.00 -11.13
N LYS A 297 2.41 -40.50 -12.37
CA LYS A 297 3.13 -39.25 -12.64
C LYS A 297 2.24 -38.05 -12.29
N GLU A 298 2.73 -37.23 -11.37
CA GLU A 298 2.25 -35.88 -11.11
C GLU A 298 2.25 -35.03 -12.39
N THR A 299 1.23 -34.20 -12.57
CA THR A 299 1.08 -33.37 -13.77
C THR A 299 0.90 -31.88 -13.47
N PHE A 300 1.16 -31.42 -12.24
CA PHE A 300 1.07 -29.99 -11.94
C PHE A 300 2.14 -29.49 -10.97
N THR A 301 2.34 -28.16 -10.94
CA THR A 301 3.25 -27.47 -10.03
C THR A 301 2.52 -26.34 -9.33
N VAL A 302 2.58 -26.29 -8.00
CA VAL A 302 1.82 -25.33 -7.19
C VAL A 302 2.72 -24.19 -6.70
N LEU A 303 2.29 -22.96 -6.95
CA LEU A 303 3.00 -21.73 -6.59
C LEU A 303 2.10 -20.77 -5.79
N PRO A 304 2.52 -20.27 -4.62
CA PRO A 304 1.81 -19.23 -3.89
C PRO A 304 2.07 -17.84 -4.47
N MET A 305 1.13 -16.90 -4.27
CA MET A 305 1.33 -15.48 -4.60
C MET A 305 0.54 -14.56 -3.66
N TYR A 306 1.23 -13.87 -2.74
CA TYR A 306 0.64 -12.90 -1.81
C TYR A 306 1.63 -11.78 -1.46
N GLY A 307 1.13 -10.68 -0.89
CA GLY A 307 1.90 -9.43 -0.71
C GLY A 307 3.20 -9.58 0.08
N SER A 308 3.19 -10.37 1.16
CA SER A 308 4.37 -10.62 2.00
C SER A 308 5.38 -11.63 1.41
N LEU A 309 5.08 -12.27 0.28
CA LEU A 309 5.97 -13.24 -0.35
C LEU A 309 7.21 -12.52 -0.92
N PRO A 310 8.44 -13.03 -0.72
CA PRO A 310 9.64 -12.42 -1.31
C PRO A 310 9.52 -12.24 -2.83
N TYR A 311 9.97 -11.09 -3.35
CA TYR A 311 9.78 -10.73 -4.76
C TYR A 311 10.33 -11.78 -5.74
N HIS A 312 11.55 -12.30 -5.49
CA HIS A 312 12.14 -13.37 -6.30
C HIS A 312 11.29 -14.65 -6.36
N GLU A 313 10.52 -14.96 -5.31
CA GLU A 313 9.58 -16.08 -5.31
C GLU A 313 8.30 -15.75 -6.09
N GLN A 314 7.79 -14.52 -5.94
CA GLN A 314 6.67 -14.04 -6.76
C GLN A 314 6.99 -14.16 -8.25
N LEU A 315 8.24 -13.91 -8.66
CA LEU A 315 8.66 -14.04 -10.06
C LEU A 315 8.54 -15.48 -10.62
N ASN A 316 8.50 -16.49 -9.76
CA ASN A 316 8.36 -17.88 -10.21
C ASN A 316 7.03 -18.13 -10.93
N VAL A 317 5.97 -17.35 -10.62
CA VAL A 317 4.66 -17.50 -11.27
C VAL A 317 4.70 -17.21 -12.77
N PHE A 318 5.72 -16.49 -13.26
CA PHE A 318 5.88 -16.17 -14.68
C PHE A 318 6.77 -17.14 -15.43
N LYS A 319 7.53 -17.98 -14.74
CA LYS A 319 8.36 -19.01 -15.37
C LYS A 319 7.47 -20.02 -16.10
N ARG A 320 7.96 -20.54 -17.22
CA ARG A 320 7.31 -21.65 -17.92
C ARG A 320 7.51 -22.92 -17.10
N THR A 321 6.46 -23.74 -17.03
CA THR A 321 6.54 -25.10 -16.50
C THR A 321 7.16 -26.04 -17.54
N LEU A 322 7.63 -27.20 -17.08
CA LEU A 322 8.10 -28.27 -17.95
C LEU A 322 6.95 -28.82 -18.80
N ASP A 323 7.27 -29.34 -19.98
CA ASP A 323 6.27 -29.94 -20.87
C ASP A 323 5.54 -31.09 -20.17
N GLY A 324 4.20 -31.06 -20.23
CA GLY A 324 3.33 -32.00 -19.54
C GLY A 324 2.95 -31.62 -18.11
N PHE A 325 3.51 -30.53 -17.55
CA PHE A 325 3.11 -29.99 -16.25
C PHE A 325 2.25 -28.73 -16.38
N ARG A 326 1.13 -28.73 -15.65
CA ARG A 326 0.25 -27.58 -15.49
C ARG A 326 0.70 -26.72 -14.32
N LYS A 327 0.70 -25.40 -14.48
CA LYS A 327 0.95 -24.48 -13.37
C LYS A 327 -0.35 -24.20 -12.61
N VAL A 328 -0.30 -24.29 -11.28
CA VAL A 328 -1.39 -23.92 -10.39
C VAL A 328 -0.89 -22.80 -9.50
N ILE A 329 -1.46 -21.61 -9.67
CA ILE A 329 -1.13 -20.44 -8.87
C ILE A 329 -2.27 -20.18 -7.90
N ILE A 330 -1.95 -20.11 -6.62
CA ILE A 330 -2.90 -19.76 -5.57
C ILE A 330 -2.51 -18.38 -5.07
N ALA A 331 -3.38 -17.40 -5.29
CA ALA A 331 -3.08 -16.00 -5.11
C ALA A 331 -4.13 -15.26 -4.27
N THR A 332 -3.69 -14.16 -3.69
CA THR A 332 -4.59 -13.12 -3.16
C THR A 332 -5.01 -12.15 -4.28
N ASN A 333 -5.68 -11.05 -3.93
CA ASN A 333 -6.03 -9.97 -4.87
C ASN A 333 -4.81 -9.31 -5.56
N VAL A 334 -3.57 -9.62 -5.15
CA VAL A 334 -2.35 -9.24 -5.88
C VAL A 334 -2.40 -9.67 -7.36
N ALA A 335 -3.02 -10.81 -7.65
CA ALA A 335 -3.17 -11.32 -9.00
C ALA A 335 -4.46 -10.87 -9.71
N GLU A 336 -5.17 -9.85 -9.22
CA GLU A 336 -6.42 -9.36 -9.80
C GLU A 336 -6.18 -8.34 -10.93
N THR A 337 -5.46 -7.25 -10.65
CA THR A 337 -5.26 -6.14 -11.59
C THR A 337 -3.84 -6.13 -12.14
N SER A 338 -2.82 -6.01 -11.29
CA SER A 338 -1.52 -5.47 -11.68
C SER A 338 -0.55 -6.41 -12.40
N VAL A 339 -0.88 -7.70 -12.60
CA VAL A 339 0.09 -8.68 -13.10
C VAL A 339 -0.46 -9.59 -14.21
N THR A 340 0.02 -9.53 -15.44
CA THR A 340 -0.41 -10.52 -16.45
C THR A 340 0.38 -11.83 -16.31
N ILE A 341 -0.22 -12.86 -15.75
CA ILE A 341 0.37 -14.21 -15.71
C ILE A 341 0.06 -14.91 -17.04
N PRO A 342 1.08 -15.44 -17.75
CA PRO A 342 0.85 -16.12 -19.01
C PRO A 342 0.12 -17.45 -18.84
N ASN A 343 -0.64 -17.82 -19.88
CA ASN A 343 -1.26 -19.14 -20.05
C ASN A 343 -2.31 -19.53 -18.99
N ILE A 344 -2.78 -18.57 -18.18
CA ILE A 344 -3.99 -18.77 -17.36
C ILE A 344 -5.19 -18.97 -18.29
N VAL A 345 -5.87 -20.10 -18.13
CA VAL A 345 -7.11 -20.46 -18.84
C VAL A 345 -8.22 -20.76 -17.85
N HIS A 346 -7.87 -21.23 -16.66
CA HIS A 346 -8.82 -21.61 -15.61
C HIS A 346 -8.68 -20.66 -14.42
N VAL A 347 -9.77 -20.01 -14.03
CA VAL A 347 -9.83 -19.19 -12.83
C VAL A 347 -10.76 -19.84 -11.81
N ILE A 348 -10.33 -19.90 -10.55
CA ILE A 348 -11.17 -20.31 -9.43
C ILE A 348 -11.34 -19.10 -8.52
N ASP A 349 -12.59 -18.67 -8.30
CA ASP A 349 -12.93 -17.50 -7.49
C ASP A 349 -13.67 -17.92 -6.22
N CYS A 350 -13.05 -17.73 -5.06
CA CYS A 350 -13.69 -18.02 -3.78
C CYS A 350 -14.80 -17.03 -3.40
N GLY A 351 -14.87 -15.86 -4.06
CA GLY A 351 -15.87 -14.83 -3.78
C GLY A 351 -15.58 -13.94 -2.58
N PHE A 352 -14.41 -14.07 -1.96
CA PHE A 352 -13.99 -13.26 -0.82
C PHE A 352 -12.69 -12.48 -1.10
N VAL A 353 -12.47 -11.44 -0.30
CA VAL A 353 -11.26 -10.61 -0.26
C VAL A 353 -11.03 -10.13 1.16
N LYS A 354 -9.76 -10.01 1.57
CA LYS A 354 -9.40 -9.37 2.84
C LYS A 354 -9.13 -7.88 2.57
N MET A 355 -9.83 -6.99 3.26
CA MET A 355 -9.73 -5.55 3.08
C MET A 355 -9.58 -4.80 4.40
N LYS A 356 -8.85 -3.69 4.35
CA LYS A 356 -8.69 -2.76 5.47
C LYS A 356 -10.01 -2.01 5.71
N TRP A 357 -10.43 -1.97 6.97
CA TRP A 357 -11.63 -1.28 7.46
C TRP A 357 -11.33 -0.55 8.77
N PHE A 358 -11.59 0.75 8.77
CA PHE A 358 -11.40 1.63 9.91
C PHE A 358 -12.59 1.59 10.86
N ASN A 359 -12.32 1.41 12.14
CA ASN A 359 -13.31 1.56 13.19
C ASN A 359 -13.14 2.92 13.86
N THR A 360 -14.17 3.76 13.78
CA THR A 360 -14.18 5.13 14.32
C THR A 360 -14.23 5.20 15.84
N GLU A 361 -14.65 4.12 16.51
CA GLU A 361 -14.76 4.07 17.97
C GLU A 361 -13.41 3.75 18.62
N THR A 362 -12.70 2.76 18.07
CA THR A 362 -11.35 2.39 18.51
C THR A 362 -10.26 3.26 17.92
N HIS A 363 -10.57 3.99 16.84
CA HIS A 363 -9.57 4.65 15.98
C HIS A 363 -8.52 3.69 15.40
N THR A 364 -8.89 2.44 15.19
CA THR A 364 -7.97 1.43 14.66
C THR A 364 -8.43 0.92 13.31
N ASP A 365 -7.44 0.65 12.46
CA ASP A 365 -7.65 -0.08 11.24
C ASP A 365 -7.66 -1.59 11.53
N SER A 366 -8.56 -2.32 10.89
CA SER A 366 -8.67 -3.77 11.00
C SER A 366 -8.76 -4.41 9.61
N LEU A 367 -8.20 -5.60 9.44
CA LEU A 367 -8.30 -6.35 8.19
C LEU A 367 -9.47 -7.33 8.26
N MET A 368 -10.55 -7.02 7.55
CA MET A 368 -11.79 -7.80 7.53
C MET A 368 -11.89 -8.66 6.26
N ILE A 369 -12.39 -9.90 6.38
CA ILE A 369 -12.78 -10.70 5.22
C ILE A 369 -14.19 -10.29 4.81
N MET A 370 -14.36 -9.93 3.53
CA MET A 370 -15.63 -9.49 2.95
C MET A 370 -15.87 -10.17 1.61
N PRO A 371 -17.15 -10.31 1.18
CA PRO A 371 -17.47 -10.69 -0.18
C PRO A 371 -16.89 -9.70 -1.20
N VAL A 372 -16.50 -10.20 -2.37
CA VAL A 372 -16.05 -9.35 -3.49
C VAL A 372 -17.20 -8.56 -4.10
N SER A 373 -16.87 -7.50 -4.85
CA SER A 373 -17.84 -6.84 -5.72
C SER A 373 -18.02 -7.59 -7.05
N LYS A 374 -19.13 -7.34 -7.76
CA LYS A 374 -19.33 -7.85 -9.12
C LYS A 374 -18.23 -7.37 -10.07
N ALA A 375 -17.75 -6.13 -9.91
CA ALA A 375 -16.62 -5.60 -10.68
C ALA A 375 -15.34 -6.44 -10.44
N SER A 376 -15.00 -6.72 -9.18
CA SER A 376 -13.85 -7.55 -8.82
C SER A 376 -13.99 -8.99 -9.35
N ALA A 377 -15.15 -9.61 -9.16
CA ALA A 377 -15.44 -10.95 -9.68
C ALA A 377 -15.35 -11.03 -11.22
N LYS A 378 -15.73 -9.97 -11.95
CA LYS A 378 -15.55 -9.87 -13.40
C LYS A 378 -14.08 -9.72 -13.78
N GLN A 379 -13.29 -8.93 -13.03
CA GLN A 379 -11.85 -8.79 -13.27
C GLN A 379 -11.11 -10.11 -13.04
N ARG A 380 -11.42 -10.83 -11.96
CA ARG A 380 -10.90 -12.17 -11.66
C ARG A 380 -11.19 -13.14 -12.81
N ALA A 381 -12.45 -13.22 -13.25
CA ALA A 381 -12.85 -14.05 -14.39
C ALA A 381 -12.08 -13.67 -15.66
N GLY A 382 -11.89 -12.37 -15.91
CA GLY A 382 -11.18 -11.87 -17.08
C GLY A 382 -9.71 -12.27 -17.18
N ARG A 383 -9.10 -12.78 -16.10
CA ARG A 383 -7.73 -13.33 -16.12
C ARG A 383 -7.62 -14.59 -16.98
N ALA A 384 -8.70 -15.38 -17.08
CA ALA A 384 -8.76 -16.54 -17.97
C ALA A 384 -8.80 -16.17 -19.46
N GLY A 385 -9.35 -14.99 -19.80
CA GLY A 385 -9.61 -14.57 -21.19
C GLY A 385 -8.49 -13.79 -21.86
N ARG A 386 -7.28 -13.72 -21.29
CA ARG A 386 -6.20 -12.86 -21.80
C ARG A 386 -5.44 -13.43 -23.00
N VAL A 387 -5.36 -14.75 -23.12
CA VAL A 387 -4.55 -15.42 -24.15
C VAL A 387 -5.43 -16.16 -25.17
N ARG A 388 -6.52 -16.76 -24.70
CA ARG A 388 -7.50 -17.55 -25.45
C ARG A 388 -8.78 -17.65 -24.62
N ALA A 389 -9.81 -18.30 -25.16
CA ALA A 389 -11.02 -18.60 -24.41
C ALA A 389 -10.69 -19.41 -23.15
N GLY A 390 -11.42 -19.18 -22.06
CA GLY A 390 -11.15 -19.80 -20.77
C GLY A 390 -12.38 -19.98 -19.91
N HIS A 391 -12.17 -20.45 -18.69
CA HIS A 391 -13.22 -20.86 -17.76
C HIS A 391 -13.04 -20.20 -16.39
N CYS A 392 -14.14 -19.78 -15.77
CA CYS A 392 -14.17 -19.23 -14.43
C CYS A 392 -15.12 -20.06 -13.54
N TYR A 393 -14.59 -20.65 -12.47
CA TYR A 393 -15.33 -21.45 -11.50
C TYR A 393 -15.53 -20.64 -10.22
N ARG A 394 -16.78 -20.26 -9.94
CA ARG A 394 -17.16 -19.49 -8.75
C ARG A 394 -17.65 -20.43 -7.66
N LEU A 395 -17.03 -20.35 -6.49
CA LEU A 395 -17.34 -21.21 -5.33
C LEU A 395 -18.55 -20.70 -4.51
N TYR A 396 -19.40 -19.90 -5.13
CA TYR A 396 -20.63 -19.33 -4.60
C TYR A 396 -21.75 -19.47 -5.64
N THR A 397 -23.00 -19.38 -5.19
CA THR A 397 -24.17 -19.56 -6.05
C THR A 397 -24.38 -18.37 -6.98
N GLU A 398 -25.14 -18.57 -8.05
CA GLU A 398 -25.53 -17.48 -8.95
C GLU A 398 -26.41 -16.44 -8.22
N ASP A 399 -27.29 -16.89 -7.33
CA ASP A 399 -28.12 -16.02 -6.49
C ASP A 399 -27.27 -15.11 -5.59
N ASP A 400 -26.20 -15.66 -5.00
CA ASP A 400 -25.28 -14.89 -4.17
C ASP A 400 -24.49 -13.88 -5.01
N PHE A 401 -24.11 -14.23 -6.24
CA PHE A 401 -23.45 -13.30 -7.17
C PHE A 401 -24.33 -12.09 -7.49
N ILE A 402 -25.64 -12.30 -7.69
CA ILE A 402 -26.59 -11.22 -7.98
C ILE A 402 -26.69 -10.24 -6.80
N LYS A 403 -26.61 -10.76 -5.56
CA LYS A 403 -26.65 -9.98 -4.31
C LYS A 403 -25.37 -9.21 -4.02
N LEU A 404 -24.24 -9.54 -4.67
CA LEU A 404 -22.98 -8.81 -4.46
C LEU A 404 -23.11 -7.33 -4.84
N PRO A 405 -22.40 -6.43 -4.14
CA PRO A 405 -22.34 -5.02 -4.52
C PRO A 405 -21.70 -4.88 -5.91
N ASP A 406 -22.16 -3.90 -6.70
CA ASP A 406 -21.66 -3.73 -8.06
C ASP A 406 -20.17 -3.34 -8.11
N THR A 407 -19.75 -2.49 -7.18
CA THR A 407 -18.37 -1.98 -7.04
C THR A 407 -17.86 -2.12 -5.61
N THR A 408 -16.53 -2.20 -5.48
CA THR A 408 -15.88 -2.18 -4.17
C THR A 408 -15.93 -0.75 -3.60
N PRO A 409 -16.28 -0.56 -2.32
CA PRO A 409 -16.27 0.77 -1.72
C PRO A 409 -14.85 1.38 -1.76
N PRO A 410 -14.72 2.66 -2.16
CA PRO A 410 -13.44 3.37 -2.21
C PRO A 410 -12.70 3.30 -0.87
N GLU A 411 -11.37 3.32 -0.90
CA GLU A 411 -10.57 3.26 0.32
C GLU A 411 -10.84 4.44 1.26
N MET A 412 -11.20 5.60 0.71
CA MET A 412 -11.55 6.81 1.48
C MET A 412 -12.72 6.62 2.44
N THR A 413 -13.68 5.74 2.11
CA THR A 413 -14.86 5.53 2.97
C THR A 413 -14.60 4.55 4.10
N ARG A 414 -13.46 3.87 4.10
CA ARG A 414 -13.17 2.74 4.98
C ARG A 414 -11.78 2.79 5.63
N SER A 415 -11.10 3.93 5.57
CA SER A 415 -9.74 4.09 6.11
C SER A 415 -9.66 5.24 7.10
N ASN A 416 -8.62 5.20 7.94
CA ASN A 416 -8.24 6.31 8.80
C ASN A 416 -7.90 7.57 7.96
N MET A 417 -8.55 8.68 8.27
CA MET A 417 -8.42 9.96 7.54
C MET A 417 -7.48 10.95 8.24
N THR A 418 -6.89 10.61 9.38
CA THR A 418 -6.11 11.52 10.25
C THR A 418 -4.97 12.19 9.49
N TYR A 419 -4.09 11.41 8.87
CA TYR A 419 -2.97 11.97 8.10
C TYR A 419 -3.44 12.78 6.89
N VAL A 420 -4.46 12.30 6.17
CA VAL A 420 -5.00 12.98 4.99
C VAL A 420 -5.57 14.35 5.32
N ILE A 421 -6.33 14.44 6.42
CA ILE A 421 -6.91 15.70 6.86
C ILE A 421 -5.81 16.68 7.25
N LEU A 422 -4.76 16.21 7.92
CA LEU A 422 -3.57 17.02 8.21
C LEU A 422 -2.95 17.57 6.91
N GLN A 423 -2.77 16.72 5.89
CA GLN A 423 -2.23 17.15 4.58
C GLN A 423 -3.15 18.14 3.85
N LEU A 424 -4.46 17.92 3.86
CA LEU A 424 -5.43 18.82 3.24
C LEU A 424 -5.41 20.19 3.91
N LYS A 425 -5.35 20.25 5.24
CA LYS A 425 -5.20 21.51 5.97
C LYS A 425 -3.88 22.20 5.66
N ALA A 426 -2.77 21.45 5.53
CA ALA A 426 -1.48 22.02 5.15
C ALA A 426 -1.49 22.63 3.73
N LEU A 427 -2.32 22.08 2.83
CA LEU A 427 -2.58 22.63 1.49
C LEU A 427 -3.55 23.81 1.48
N GLY A 428 -4.03 24.28 2.64
CA GLY A 428 -4.98 25.39 2.77
C GLY A 428 -6.42 25.00 2.43
N ILE A 429 -6.81 23.76 2.73
CA ILE A 429 -8.19 23.28 2.60
C ILE A 429 -8.83 23.24 3.99
N ASP A 430 -9.36 24.39 4.40
CA ASP A 430 -9.88 24.56 5.76
C ASP A 430 -11.20 23.80 5.93
N ASN A 431 -12.12 23.97 4.96
CA ASN A 431 -13.42 23.31 4.97
C ASN A 431 -13.39 21.99 4.19
N ILE A 432 -13.04 20.92 4.90
CA ILE A 432 -12.97 19.55 4.38
C ILE A 432 -14.35 19.04 3.93
N LEU A 433 -15.43 19.41 4.64
CA LEU A 433 -16.80 18.98 4.30
C LEU A 433 -17.27 19.52 2.94
N LYS A 434 -16.79 20.71 2.54
CA LYS A 434 -17.09 21.32 1.23
C LYS A 434 -16.08 20.93 0.14
N PHE A 435 -15.02 20.19 0.49
CA PHE A 435 -14.06 19.73 -0.48
C PHE A 435 -14.72 18.72 -1.43
N LYS A 436 -14.53 18.92 -2.74
CA LYS A 436 -15.20 18.13 -3.77
C LYS A 436 -14.50 16.79 -3.97
N PHE A 437 -14.61 15.87 -3.03
CA PHE A 437 -14.17 14.49 -3.22
C PHE A 437 -14.97 13.79 -4.34
N PRO A 438 -14.39 12.83 -5.08
CA PRO A 438 -15.14 11.95 -5.98
C PRO A 438 -16.24 11.20 -5.23
N ASN A 439 -15.90 10.58 -4.10
CA ASN A 439 -16.84 10.05 -3.13
C ASN A 439 -16.46 10.60 -1.74
N PRO A 440 -17.35 11.33 -1.06
CA PRO A 440 -17.02 11.94 0.23
C PRO A 440 -16.83 10.88 1.33
N PRO A 441 -15.88 11.08 2.26
CA PRO A 441 -15.72 10.18 3.40
C PRO A 441 -16.89 10.31 4.38
N PRO A 442 -17.23 9.26 5.14
CA PRO A 442 -18.21 9.34 6.21
C PRO A 442 -17.84 10.42 7.22
N VAL A 443 -18.85 11.17 7.70
CA VAL A 443 -18.65 12.24 8.70
C VAL A 443 -18.03 11.70 9.98
N GLY A 444 -18.35 10.44 10.36
CA GLY A 444 -17.73 9.76 11.50
C GLY A 444 -16.21 9.68 11.38
N ASN A 445 -15.68 9.28 10.22
CA ASN A 445 -14.24 9.19 9.97
C ASN A 445 -13.56 10.58 10.01
N ILE A 446 -14.22 11.61 9.46
CA ILE A 446 -13.70 12.98 9.48
C ILE A 446 -13.65 13.50 10.93
N LYS A 447 -14.73 13.30 11.69
CA LYS A 447 -14.82 13.71 13.10
C LYS A 447 -13.75 13.03 13.94
N SER A 448 -13.62 11.70 13.81
CA SER A 448 -12.61 10.91 14.53
C SER A 448 -11.19 11.40 14.22
N ALA A 449 -10.88 11.66 12.95
CA ALA A 449 -9.60 12.21 12.54
C ALA A 449 -9.31 13.61 13.11
N LEU A 450 -10.30 14.52 13.09
CA LEU A 450 -10.15 15.86 13.67
C LEU A 450 -9.96 15.80 15.20
N GLU A 451 -10.68 14.91 15.90
CA GLU A 451 -10.51 14.69 17.33
C GLU A 451 -9.08 14.23 17.67
N ILE A 452 -8.51 13.30 16.90
CA ILE A 452 -7.12 12.86 17.10
C ILE A 452 -6.14 13.99 16.81
N LEU A 453 -6.30 14.71 15.70
CA LEU A 453 -5.40 15.81 15.36
C LEU A 453 -5.43 16.92 16.41
N TYR A 454 -6.61 17.22 16.96
CA TYR A 454 -6.75 18.16 18.06
C TYR A 454 -6.07 17.62 19.32
N ALA A 455 -6.27 16.34 19.65
CA ALA A 455 -5.62 15.71 20.79
C ALA A 455 -4.08 15.63 20.66
N LEU A 456 -3.54 15.61 19.44
CA LEU A 456 -2.09 15.65 19.19
C LEU A 456 -1.52 17.07 19.19
N ASP A 457 -2.35 18.10 19.42
CA ASP A 457 -2.02 19.51 19.24
C ASP A 457 -1.58 19.87 17.81
N ALA A 458 -1.97 19.06 16.82
CA ALA A 458 -1.67 19.31 15.42
C ALA A 458 -2.60 20.40 14.83
N ILE A 459 -3.82 20.49 15.36
CA ILE A 459 -4.79 21.54 15.06
C ILE A 459 -5.30 22.19 16.35
N ASP A 460 -5.72 23.45 16.27
CA ASP A 460 -6.38 24.16 17.37
C ASP A 460 -7.90 23.91 17.40
N ILE A 461 -8.60 24.59 18.33
CA ILE A 461 -10.05 24.46 18.53
C ILE A 461 -10.87 24.98 17.34
N ASP A 462 -10.32 25.94 16.59
CA ASP A 462 -10.92 26.45 15.35
C ASP A 462 -10.66 25.50 14.16
N GLY A 463 -9.80 24.49 14.38
CA GLY A 463 -9.40 23.49 13.41
C GLY A 463 -8.26 23.98 12.50
N GLU A 464 -7.56 25.05 12.84
CA GLU A 464 -6.41 25.54 12.08
C GLU A 464 -5.14 24.80 12.49
N LEU A 465 -4.16 24.69 11.58
CA LEU A 465 -2.89 24.04 11.90
C LEU A 465 -2.09 24.85 12.91
N THR A 466 -1.64 24.19 13.98
CA THR A 466 -0.78 24.82 14.98
C THR A 466 0.61 25.11 14.43
N LYS A 467 1.25 26.17 14.95
CA LYS A 467 2.60 26.58 14.56
C LYS A 467 3.57 26.44 15.74
N PRO A 468 4.74 25.81 15.56
CA PRO A 468 5.22 25.12 14.36
C PRO A 468 4.73 23.66 14.25
N LEU A 469 4.16 23.10 15.32
CA LEU A 469 3.93 21.66 15.46
C LEU A 469 3.09 21.05 14.32
N GLY A 470 1.86 21.53 14.11
CA GLY A 470 0.97 21.00 13.07
C GLY A 470 1.53 21.09 11.65
N PHE A 471 2.19 22.21 11.32
CA PHE A 471 2.88 22.36 10.03
C PHE A 471 4.06 21.40 9.89
N ASN A 472 4.88 21.27 10.92
CA ASN A 472 5.99 20.31 10.91
C ASN A 472 5.43 18.89 10.77
N MET A 473 4.35 18.55 11.48
CA MET A 473 3.75 17.22 11.39
C MET A 473 3.27 16.86 9.98
N ALA A 474 2.68 17.82 9.26
CA ALA A 474 2.19 17.60 7.90
C ALA A 474 3.32 17.31 6.88
N GLU A 475 4.53 17.77 7.17
CA GLU A 475 5.70 17.58 6.32
C GLU A 475 6.34 16.19 6.46
N PHE A 476 6.19 15.56 7.64
CA PHE A 476 6.67 14.20 7.82
C PHE A 476 5.82 13.23 7.02
N ALA A 477 6.50 12.29 6.35
CA ALA A 477 5.88 11.22 5.59
C ALA A 477 5.28 10.11 6.48
N LEU A 478 4.87 10.40 7.71
CA LEU A 478 4.59 9.40 8.75
C LEU A 478 3.19 9.60 9.33
N ASP A 479 2.72 8.57 10.04
CA ASP A 479 1.50 8.71 10.84
C ASP A 479 1.64 9.88 11.83
N PRO A 480 0.62 10.72 12.01
CA PRO A 480 0.64 11.83 12.98
C PRO A 480 1.02 11.38 14.40
N LEU A 481 0.62 10.18 14.83
CA LEU A 481 0.99 9.63 16.14
C LEU A 481 2.52 9.51 16.26
N TYR A 482 3.17 8.88 15.28
CA TYR A 482 4.63 8.71 15.26
C TYR A 482 5.38 10.03 15.07
N THR A 483 4.80 10.95 14.32
CA THR A 483 5.40 12.26 14.08
C THR A 483 5.41 13.10 15.35
N LYS A 484 4.33 13.06 16.14
CA LYS A 484 4.29 13.71 17.45
C LYS A 484 5.43 13.20 18.34
N ILE A 485 5.60 11.87 18.43
CA ILE A 485 6.66 11.23 19.23
C ILE A 485 8.05 11.70 18.76
N LEU A 486 8.31 11.71 17.45
CA LEU A 486 9.61 12.17 16.94
C LEU A 486 9.88 13.64 17.30
N LEU A 487 8.88 14.51 17.18
CA LEU A 487 9.04 15.94 17.45
C LEU A 487 9.21 16.25 18.95
N THR A 488 8.58 15.49 19.84
CA THR A 488 8.68 15.64 21.30
C THR A 488 9.88 14.89 21.91
N SER A 489 10.49 13.95 21.18
CA SER A 489 11.52 13.07 21.72
C SER A 489 12.76 13.75 22.32
N ALA A 490 13.11 14.94 21.84
CA ALA A 490 14.22 15.71 22.40
C ALA A 490 13.92 16.24 23.82
N GLU A 491 12.65 16.46 24.18
CA GLU A 491 12.24 16.90 25.52
C GLU A 491 12.45 15.80 26.57
N PHE A 492 12.47 14.54 26.13
CA PHE A 492 12.73 13.35 26.95
C PHE A 492 14.17 12.84 26.81
N GLU A 493 15.03 13.60 26.15
CA GLU A 493 16.44 13.24 25.89
C GLU A 493 16.64 11.88 25.19
N CYS A 494 15.64 11.38 24.44
CA CYS A 494 15.62 10.01 23.89
C CYS A 494 15.38 9.94 22.37
N SER A 495 15.73 11.03 21.66
CA SER A 495 15.45 11.16 20.23
C SER A 495 16.23 10.19 19.35
N GLU A 496 17.42 9.77 19.77
CA GLU A 496 18.21 8.71 19.13
C GLU A 496 17.49 7.36 19.14
N GLU A 497 16.94 6.96 20.29
CA GLU A 497 16.26 5.69 20.53
C GLU A 497 14.91 5.67 19.79
N VAL A 498 14.11 6.72 19.98
CA VAL A 498 12.80 6.86 19.34
C VAL A 498 12.91 6.86 17.83
N LEU A 499 13.89 7.59 17.27
CA LEU A 499 14.14 7.58 15.83
C LEU A 499 14.43 6.15 15.30
N THR A 500 15.11 5.31 16.09
CA THR A 500 15.36 3.91 15.74
C THR A 500 14.07 3.11 15.75
N ILE A 501 13.29 3.22 16.82
CA ILE A 501 12.02 2.50 17.00
C ILE A 501 11.05 2.84 15.86
N ILE A 502 10.83 4.13 15.58
CA ILE A 502 9.93 4.56 14.51
C ILE A 502 10.43 4.09 13.13
N SER A 503 11.75 4.07 12.91
CA SER A 503 12.34 3.55 11.66
C SER A 503 12.12 2.04 11.49
N MET A 504 12.22 1.27 12.58
CA MET A 504 11.92 -0.16 12.60
C MET A 504 10.45 -0.44 12.28
N LEU A 505 9.52 0.37 12.82
CA LEU A 505 8.08 0.27 12.54
C LEU A 505 7.71 0.55 11.07
N GLN A 506 8.57 1.21 10.29
CA GLN A 506 8.30 1.47 8.86
C GLN A 506 8.57 0.26 7.95
N VAL A 507 9.01 -0.87 8.50
CA VAL A 507 9.33 -2.09 7.73
C VAL A 507 8.47 -3.26 8.20
N GLU A 508 7.80 -3.94 7.26
CA GLU A 508 6.76 -4.94 7.56
C GLU A 508 7.27 -6.22 8.25
N THR A 509 8.48 -6.68 7.93
CA THR A 509 9.03 -7.94 8.46
C THR A 509 10.51 -7.81 8.83
N ILE A 510 10.78 -7.76 10.13
CA ILE A 510 12.14 -7.79 10.68
C ILE A 510 12.60 -9.23 10.87
N PHE A 511 11.77 -10.07 11.49
CA PHE A 511 12.08 -11.48 11.73
C PHE A 511 11.71 -12.34 10.51
N ALA A 512 12.63 -13.20 10.10
CA ALA A 512 12.34 -14.30 9.20
C ALA A 512 11.49 -15.34 9.95
N LYS A 513 10.42 -15.84 9.31
CA LYS A 513 9.56 -16.89 9.85
C LYS A 513 9.77 -18.19 9.07
N PRO A 514 10.66 -19.10 9.50
CA PRO A 514 10.81 -20.41 8.88
C PRO A 514 9.51 -21.21 9.03
N SER A 515 9.01 -21.77 7.93
CA SER A 515 7.67 -22.39 7.87
C SER A 515 7.57 -23.76 8.56
N THR A 516 8.67 -24.47 8.84
CA THR A 516 8.64 -25.83 9.44
C THR A 516 9.89 -26.20 10.26
N GLY A 517 9.68 -27.04 11.29
CA GLY A 517 10.71 -27.86 11.94
C GLY A 517 11.63 -27.15 12.95
N ASN A 518 12.83 -27.71 13.13
CA ASN A 518 13.86 -27.23 14.08
C ASN A 518 14.27 -25.78 13.84
N SER A 519 14.13 -25.26 12.62
CA SER A 519 14.50 -23.88 12.29
C SER A 519 13.57 -22.85 12.95
N ALA A 520 12.28 -23.15 13.09
CA ALA A 520 11.33 -22.25 13.75
C ALA A 520 11.61 -22.15 15.26
N VAL A 521 11.96 -23.29 15.88
CA VAL A 521 12.37 -23.33 17.29
C VAL A 521 13.65 -22.54 17.50
N LYS A 522 14.67 -22.73 16.63
CA LYS A 522 15.91 -21.94 16.67
C LYS A 522 15.64 -20.45 16.50
N ALA A 523 14.79 -20.04 15.57
CA ALA A 523 14.42 -18.64 15.38
C ALA A 523 13.79 -18.04 16.64
N ARG A 524 12.89 -18.76 17.30
CA ARG A 524 12.29 -18.31 18.57
C ARG A 524 13.32 -18.19 19.70
N VAL A 525 14.27 -19.12 19.77
CA VAL A 525 15.36 -19.06 20.75
C VAL A 525 16.28 -17.88 20.48
N GLN A 526 16.63 -17.60 19.22
CA GLN A 526 17.44 -16.43 18.89
C GLN A 526 16.70 -15.13 19.20
N LYS A 527 15.41 -15.04 18.86
CA LYS A 527 14.58 -13.88 19.18
C LYS A 527 14.61 -13.54 20.68
N ARG A 528 14.50 -14.54 21.57
CA ARG A 528 14.55 -14.39 23.04
C ARG A 528 15.78 -13.65 23.56
N HIS A 529 16.91 -13.66 22.84
CA HIS A 529 18.11 -12.94 23.29
C HIS A 529 17.97 -11.42 23.19
N PHE A 530 16.97 -10.93 22.46
CA PHE A 530 16.71 -9.50 22.28
C PHE A 530 15.46 -9.02 23.03
N GLU A 531 14.62 -9.95 23.49
CA GLU A 531 13.34 -9.64 24.13
C GLU A 531 13.56 -8.94 25.47
N VAL A 532 12.72 -7.94 25.72
CA VAL A 532 12.69 -7.18 26.98
C VAL A 532 11.29 -7.07 27.53
N GLU A 533 11.17 -6.95 28.85
CA GLU A 533 9.89 -6.95 29.56
C GLU A 533 9.09 -5.67 29.29
N GLU A 534 9.75 -4.57 28.93
CA GLU A 534 9.14 -3.30 28.55
C GLU A 534 8.33 -3.38 27.25
N GLY A 535 8.58 -4.39 26.41
CA GLY A 535 7.75 -4.71 25.25
C GLY A 535 8.47 -4.79 23.90
N ASP A 536 7.67 -4.85 22.84
CA ASP A 536 8.12 -5.08 21.46
C ASP A 536 8.94 -3.89 20.92
N LEU A 537 8.56 -2.65 21.25
CA LEU A 537 9.22 -1.46 20.71
C LEU A 537 10.66 -1.33 21.21
N ILE A 538 10.90 -1.59 22.50
CA ILE A 538 12.25 -1.60 23.07
C ILE A 538 13.04 -2.83 22.56
N THR A 539 12.36 -3.95 22.32
CA THR A 539 12.97 -5.12 21.66
C THR A 539 13.50 -4.75 20.25
N TYR A 540 12.78 -3.92 19.48
CA TYR A 540 13.26 -3.42 18.18
C TYR A 540 14.51 -2.55 18.30
N LEU A 541 14.60 -1.71 19.33
CA LEU A 541 15.79 -0.92 19.61
C LEU A 541 17.00 -1.83 19.85
N ASN A 542 16.87 -2.85 20.70
CA ASN A 542 17.94 -3.80 21.00
C ASN A 542 18.46 -4.54 19.76
N ILE A 543 17.56 -4.98 18.90
CA ILE A 543 17.92 -5.66 17.64
C ILE A 543 18.75 -4.74 16.75
N TYR A 544 18.31 -3.47 16.61
CA TYR A 544 19.04 -2.51 15.79
C TYR A 544 20.41 -2.18 16.38
N LEU A 545 20.52 -1.97 17.69
CA LEU A 545 21.79 -1.72 18.36
C LEU A 545 22.75 -2.89 18.20
N ALA A 546 22.28 -4.13 18.38
CA ALA A 546 23.09 -5.33 18.15
C ALA A 546 23.53 -5.47 16.68
N PHE A 547 22.67 -5.10 15.72
CA PHE A 547 23.02 -5.07 14.31
C PHE A 547 24.12 -4.03 14.00
N VAL A 548 24.04 -2.84 14.59
CA VAL A 548 25.10 -1.81 14.48
C VAL A 548 26.40 -2.30 15.10
N GLN A 549 26.37 -2.88 16.30
CA GLN A 549 27.54 -3.44 16.98
C GLN A 549 28.20 -4.58 16.18
N SER A 550 27.41 -5.34 15.42
CA SER A 550 27.93 -6.37 14.51
C SER A 550 28.63 -5.82 13.26
N GLY A 551 28.66 -4.49 13.08
CA GLY A 551 29.19 -3.83 11.88
C GLY A 551 28.28 -3.98 10.66
N TYR A 552 26.96 -4.04 10.85
CA TYR A 552 25.97 -4.23 9.77
C TYR A 552 26.16 -5.55 8.99
N GLY A 553 26.63 -6.60 9.67
CA GLY A 553 27.00 -7.87 9.06
C GLY A 553 25.79 -8.69 8.59
N ASN A 554 25.84 -9.19 7.35
CA ASN A 554 24.82 -10.13 6.84
C ASN A 554 24.82 -11.45 7.66
N ASP A 555 25.99 -11.89 8.11
CA ASP A 555 26.15 -13.09 8.94
C ASP A 555 25.39 -12.99 10.26
N PHE A 556 25.37 -11.80 10.87
CA PHE A 556 24.60 -11.55 12.10
C PHE A 556 23.10 -11.74 11.83
N CYS A 557 22.58 -11.16 10.74
CA CYS A 557 21.18 -11.30 10.37
C CYS A 557 20.81 -12.76 10.09
N HIS A 558 21.65 -13.49 9.35
CA HIS A 558 21.40 -14.90 9.06
C HIS A 558 21.39 -15.77 10.32
N ARG A 559 22.35 -15.58 11.24
CA ARG A 559 22.42 -16.33 12.51
C ARG A 559 21.22 -16.08 13.41
N ASN A 560 20.73 -14.84 13.43
CA ASN A 560 19.63 -14.41 14.31
C ASN A 560 18.24 -14.49 13.66
N PHE A 561 18.13 -15.05 12.45
CA PHE A 561 16.86 -15.11 11.69
C PHE A 561 16.23 -13.72 11.48
N ILE A 562 17.06 -12.71 11.22
CA ILE A 562 16.65 -11.36 10.89
C ILE A 562 16.78 -11.16 9.38
N ASN A 563 15.83 -10.44 8.77
CA ASN A 563 15.90 -10.10 7.36
C ASN A 563 16.90 -8.96 7.12
N TYR A 564 18.06 -9.29 6.54
CA TYR A 564 19.12 -8.33 6.26
C TYR A 564 18.68 -7.17 5.35
N LYS A 565 17.84 -7.44 4.34
CA LYS A 565 17.32 -6.42 3.43
C LYS A 565 16.43 -5.42 4.18
N SER A 566 15.59 -5.93 5.09
CA SER A 566 14.77 -5.10 5.97
C SER A 566 15.63 -4.21 6.84
N MET A 567 16.68 -4.74 7.47
CA MET A 567 17.57 -3.96 8.33
C MET A 567 18.36 -2.88 7.57
N LYS A 568 18.87 -3.17 6.37
CA LYS A 568 19.47 -2.14 5.50
C LYS A 568 18.50 -1.00 5.23
N ARG A 569 17.25 -1.33 4.89
CA ARG A 569 16.20 -0.33 4.67
C ARG A 569 15.90 0.49 5.93
N VAL A 570 15.94 -0.11 7.12
CA VAL A 570 15.81 0.63 8.39
C VAL A 570 16.94 1.66 8.54
N VAL A 571 18.19 1.31 8.24
CA VAL A 571 19.33 2.24 8.30
C VAL A 571 19.10 3.44 7.37
N GLU A 572 18.64 3.19 6.15
CA GLU A 572 18.31 4.26 5.19
C GLU A 572 17.17 5.17 5.67
N ILE A 573 16.11 4.58 6.23
CA ILE A 573 14.97 5.34 6.76
C ILE A 573 15.41 6.17 7.97
N ARG A 574 16.18 5.59 8.89
CA ARG A 574 16.73 6.27 10.07
C ARG A 574 17.56 7.48 9.67
N ALA A 575 18.49 7.32 8.71
CA ALA A 575 19.32 8.41 8.24
C ALA A 575 18.50 9.56 7.63
N ARG A 576 17.43 9.24 6.90
CA ARG A 576 16.54 10.25 6.30
C ARG A 576 15.70 10.97 7.36
N LEU A 577 15.07 10.22 8.27
CA LEU A 577 14.27 10.78 9.34
C LEU A 577 15.13 11.62 10.30
N GLY A 578 16.35 11.19 10.62
CA GLY A 578 17.29 11.96 11.43
C GLY A 578 17.64 13.31 10.79
N LYS A 579 17.89 13.34 9.48
CA LYS A 579 18.09 14.60 8.74
C LYS A 579 16.85 15.50 8.78
N MET A 580 15.66 14.93 8.63
CA MET A 580 14.40 15.69 8.76
C MET A 580 14.24 16.27 10.17
N MET A 581 14.51 15.49 11.21
CA MET A 581 14.49 15.96 12.60
C MET A 581 15.43 17.14 12.81
N SER A 582 16.68 17.04 12.33
CA SER A 582 17.65 18.15 12.40
C SER A 582 17.17 19.40 11.66
N ASN A 583 16.56 19.25 10.48
CA ASN A 583 16.00 20.39 9.72
C ASN A 583 14.88 21.12 10.46
N TYR A 584 14.11 20.40 11.29
CA TYR A 584 13.04 20.96 12.11
C TYR A 584 13.48 21.33 13.53
N GLY A 585 14.79 21.32 13.80
CA GLY A 585 15.36 21.77 15.08
C GLY A 585 15.24 20.75 16.21
N VAL A 586 15.01 19.48 15.91
CA VAL A 586 15.00 18.40 16.91
C VAL A 586 16.40 17.80 17.01
N PRO A 587 17.15 18.03 18.12
CA PRO A 587 18.49 17.47 18.29
C PRO A 587 18.43 15.95 18.49
N LEU A 588 19.47 15.26 18.02
CA LEU A 588 19.67 13.84 18.29
C LEU A 588 20.45 13.70 19.60
N VAL A 589 19.76 13.22 20.62
CA VAL A 589 20.21 13.02 22.00
C VAL A 589 19.77 11.63 22.46
N SER A 590 20.59 10.98 23.27
CA SER A 590 20.38 9.62 23.76
C SER A 590 20.18 9.67 25.28
N CYS A 591 19.26 8.86 25.78
CA CYS A 591 18.93 8.82 27.21
C CYS A 591 19.82 7.85 28.00
N GLU A 592 20.91 7.38 27.38
CA GLU A 592 21.94 6.52 27.97
C GLU A 592 21.38 5.23 28.62
N GLY A 593 20.26 4.72 28.08
CA GLY A 593 19.63 3.48 28.52
C GLY A 593 18.45 3.66 29.49
N ASP A 594 17.97 4.89 29.73
CA ASP A 594 16.73 5.11 30.47
C ASP A 594 15.50 4.69 29.63
N THR A 595 15.03 3.47 29.87
CA THR A 595 13.85 2.90 29.19
C THR A 595 12.56 3.60 29.60
N GLU A 596 12.47 4.17 30.81
CA GLU A 596 11.29 4.89 31.27
C GLU A 596 11.10 6.20 30.48
N ALA A 597 12.18 6.93 30.20
CA ALA A 597 12.15 8.11 29.34
C ALA A 597 11.63 7.80 27.93
N VAL A 598 12.12 6.70 27.33
CA VAL A 598 11.65 6.24 26.01
C VAL A 598 10.17 5.87 26.04
N CYS A 599 9.73 5.11 27.04
CA CYS A 599 8.33 4.69 27.17
C CYS A 599 7.39 5.88 27.42
N LYS A 600 7.79 6.86 28.24
CA LYS A 600 7.04 8.13 28.41
C LYS A 600 6.95 8.90 27.10
N CYS A 601 8.06 9.02 26.36
CA CYS A 601 8.05 9.68 25.06
C CYS A 601 7.08 8.99 24.09
N LEU A 602 7.08 7.66 24.03
CA LEU A 602 6.16 6.89 23.18
C LEU A 602 4.69 7.17 23.51
N VAL A 603 4.36 7.34 24.79
CA VAL A 603 3.00 7.68 25.24
C VAL A 603 2.54 9.04 24.70
N THR A 604 3.43 10.02 24.50
CA THR A 604 3.02 11.36 24.00
C THR A 604 2.33 11.35 22.64
N GLY A 605 2.56 10.33 21.82
CA GLY A 605 1.80 10.10 20.59
C GLY A 605 0.89 8.88 20.62
N LEU A 606 1.25 7.81 21.33
CA LEU A 606 0.45 6.57 21.38
C LEU A 606 -0.65 6.58 22.45
N PHE A 607 -0.82 7.66 23.21
CA PHE A 607 -1.86 7.74 24.24
C PHE A 607 -3.27 7.37 23.74
N PRO A 608 -3.72 7.65 22.48
CA PRO A 608 -5.05 7.22 22.04
C PRO A 608 -5.21 5.69 22.00
N ASN A 609 -4.09 4.96 21.88
CA ASN A 609 -4.03 3.51 21.73
C ASN A 609 -3.67 2.82 23.05
N ALA A 610 -4.17 3.33 24.17
CA ALA A 610 -3.97 2.73 25.49
C ALA A 610 -5.03 1.66 25.81
N VAL A 611 -4.59 0.59 26.47
CA VAL A 611 -5.45 -0.48 26.96
C VAL A 611 -5.06 -0.87 28.39
N TYR A 612 -6.00 -1.47 29.11
CA TYR A 612 -5.78 -2.02 30.44
C TYR A 612 -6.24 -3.48 30.53
N LEU A 613 -5.59 -4.26 31.37
CA LEU A 613 -5.97 -5.64 31.64
C LEU A 613 -7.20 -5.64 32.57
N HIS A 614 -8.33 -6.08 32.04
CA HIS A 614 -9.57 -6.19 32.80
C HIS A 614 -9.54 -7.42 33.72
N TYR A 615 -10.30 -7.41 34.82
CA TYR A 615 -10.34 -8.51 35.79
C TYR A 615 -10.82 -9.85 35.17
N SER A 616 -11.48 -9.80 34.01
CA SER A 616 -11.86 -10.99 33.23
C SER A 616 -10.69 -11.65 32.51
N GLY A 617 -9.48 -11.07 32.56
CA GLY A 617 -8.28 -11.61 31.90
C GLY A 617 -8.15 -11.25 30.42
N VAL A 618 -8.90 -10.25 29.94
CA VAL A 618 -8.78 -9.70 28.58
C VAL A 618 -8.37 -8.23 28.65
N TYR A 619 -7.67 -7.74 27.62
CA TYR A 619 -7.41 -6.30 27.54
C TYR A 619 -8.65 -5.59 27.03
N LYS A 620 -8.88 -4.38 27.53
CA LYS A 620 -9.92 -3.48 27.03
C LYS A 620 -9.34 -2.12 26.69
N THR A 621 -9.81 -1.54 25.60
CA THR A 621 -9.49 -0.15 25.25
C THR A 621 -10.07 0.81 26.28
N VAL A 622 -9.30 1.84 26.64
CA VAL A 622 -9.80 2.87 27.56
C VAL A 622 -10.98 3.61 26.94
N ARG A 623 -10.96 3.79 25.61
CA ARG A 623 -12.05 4.36 24.82
C ARG A 623 -12.83 3.25 24.14
N GLY A 624 -14.13 3.16 24.39
CA GLY A 624 -15.04 2.23 23.70
C GLY A 624 -15.19 0.85 24.35
N ASP A 625 -14.41 0.52 25.39
CA ASP A 625 -14.50 -0.77 26.12
C ASP A 625 -14.35 -2.01 25.23
N ILE A 626 -13.53 -1.93 24.18
CA ILE A 626 -13.40 -2.99 23.17
C ILE A 626 -12.36 -4.01 23.61
N GLU A 627 -12.74 -5.28 23.55
CA GLU A 627 -11.90 -6.41 23.93
C GLU A 627 -10.80 -6.65 22.90
N LEU A 628 -9.56 -6.71 23.39
CA LEU A 628 -8.35 -6.94 22.62
C LEU A 628 -7.48 -8.01 23.29
N HIS A 629 -6.66 -8.68 22.49
CA HIS A 629 -5.72 -9.71 22.94
C HIS A 629 -4.30 -9.40 22.51
N VAL A 630 -3.31 -9.83 23.28
CA VAL A 630 -1.89 -9.74 22.87
C VAL A 630 -1.64 -10.70 21.72
N HIS A 631 -1.05 -10.22 20.61
CA HIS A 631 -0.73 -11.08 19.48
C HIS A 631 0.35 -12.12 19.86
N PRO A 632 0.27 -13.39 19.38
CA PRO A 632 1.23 -14.44 19.72
C PRO A 632 2.70 -14.16 19.36
N ASP A 633 2.93 -13.25 18.42
CA ASP A 633 4.28 -12.81 18.04
C ASP A 633 4.88 -11.79 19.02
N SER A 634 4.09 -11.18 19.89
CA SER A 634 4.60 -10.19 20.86
C SER A 634 5.43 -10.87 21.95
N VAL A 635 6.45 -10.17 22.44
CA VAL A 635 7.24 -10.59 23.61
C VAL A 635 6.36 -10.70 24.86
N LEU A 636 5.30 -9.88 24.94
CA LEU A 636 4.37 -9.85 26.06
C LEU A 636 3.40 -11.03 26.09
N TYR A 637 3.37 -11.87 25.04
CA TYR A 637 2.45 -13.01 24.97
C TYR A 637 2.83 -14.14 25.93
N THR A 638 4.12 -14.34 26.18
CA THR A 638 4.62 -15.49 26.97
C THR A 638 4.90 -15.17 28.43
N ILE A 639 4.81 -13.91 28.82
CA ILE A 639 5.06 -13.45 30.19
C ILE A 639 3.74 -13.11 30.89
N PRO A 640 3.72 -12.94 32.22
CA PRO A 640 2.56 -12.39 32.91
C PRO A 640 2.15 -11.05 32.30
N GLN A 641 0.89 -10.95 31.88
CA GLN A 641 0.39 -9.80 31.15
C GLN A 641 0.37 -8.55 32.03
N PRO A 642 1.04 -7.45 31.62
CA PRO A 642 1.13 -6.23 32.40
C PRO A 642 -0.21 -5.47 32.44
N GLN A 643 -0.45 -4.74 33.53
CA GLN A 643 -1.76 -4.10 33.78
C GLN A 643 -2.14 -3.05 32.73
N TRP A 644 -1.17 -2.31 32.17
CA TRP A 644 -1.40 -1.24 31.19
C TRP A 644 -0.38 -1.32 30.06
N VAL A 645 -0.85 -1.21 28.82
CA VAL A 645 0.00 -1.20 27.63
C VAL A 645 -0.53 -0.22 26.58
N VAL A 646 0.36 0.27 25.73
CA VAL A 646 0.01 0.94 24.47
C VAL A 646 0.35 0.02 23.29
N PHE A 647 -0.36 0.17 22.18
CA PHE A 647 -0.13 -0.62 20.96
C PHE A 647 -0.03 0.29 19.72
N CYS A 648 0.61 -0.23 18.67
CA CYS A 648 0.70 0.49 17.38
C CYS A 648 -0.33 0.03 16.35
N GLU A 649 -0.64 -1.27 16.30
CA GLU A 649 -1.51 -1.84 15.28
C GLU A 649 -2.51 -2.85 15.89
N VAL A 650 -3.71 -2.94 15.30
CA VAL A 650 -4.70 -3.99 15.61
C VAL A 650 -4.90 -4.87 14.40
N MET A 651 -4.77 -6.18 14.59
CA MET A 651 -5.00 -7.19 13.57
C MET A 651 -6.23 -8.02 13.92
N HIS A 652 -7.14 -8.17 12.96
CA HIS A 652 -8.26 -9.09 13.10
C HIS A 652 -7.96 -10.42 12.38
N THR A 653 -7.96 -11.50 13.15
CA THR A 653 -7.94 -12.88 12.64
C THR A 653 -9.18 -13.63 13.14
N THR A 654 -9.05 -14.43 14.20
CA THR A 654 -10.18 -15.05 14.93
C THR A 654 -10.69 -14.14 16.04
N LYS A 655 -9.81 -13.31 16.58
CA LYS A 655 -10.08 -12.25 17.56
C LYS A 655 -9.31 -11.00 17.15
N LEU A 656 -9.54 -9.90 17.86
CA LEU A 656 -8.77 -8.67 17.71
C LEU A 656 -7.46 -8.80 18.51
N PHE A 657 -6.33 -8.72 17.81
CA PHE A 657 -5.01 -8.85 18.39
C PHE A 657 -4.23 -7.54 18.27
N MET A 658 -3.58 -7.11 19.34
CA MET A 658 -2.69 -5.96 19.38
C MET A 658 -1.26 -6.36 19.01
N ARG A 659 -0.59 -5.52 18.22
CA ARG A 659 0.81 -5.69 17.82
C ARG A 659 1.64 -4.47 18.20
N ASP A 660 2.93 -4.73 18.34
CA ASP A 660 3.97 -3.74 18.66
C ASP A 660 3.64 -2.99 19.95
N LEU A 661 3.64 -3.76 21.04
CA LEU A 661 3.18 -3.33 22.36
C LEU A 661 4.32 -2.72 23.19
N THR A 662 3.97 -1.83 24.10
CA THR A 662 4.90 -1.32 25.12
C THR A 662 4.18 -1.13 26.44
N VAL A 663 4.83 -1.51 27.53
CA VAL A 663 4.31 -1.41 28.89
C VAL A 663 4.35 0.03 29.35
N ILE A 664 3.27 0.48 29.97
CA ILE A 664 3.14 1.84 30.48
C ILE A 664 2.60 1.87 31.90
N LYS A 665 2.82 2.98 32.61
CA LYS A 665 2.13 3.28 33.87
C LYS A 665 0.89 4.14 33.58
N SER A 666 -0.22 3.88 34.26
CA SER A 666 -1.47 4.63 34.05
C SER A 666 -1.34 6.12 34.38
N GLU A 667 -0.44 6.48 35.30
CA GLU A 667 -0.13 7.85 35.67
C GLU A 667 0.40 8.68 34.49
N TRP A 668 1.16 8.06 33.59
CA TRP A 668 1.72 8.74 32.42
C TRP A 668 0.64 9.22 31.44
N LEU A 669 -0.49 8.51 31.35
CA LEU A 669 -1.62 8.95 30.52
C LEU A 669 -2.25 10.24 31.06
N LEU A 670 -2.32 10.37 32.38
CA LEU A 670 -2.85 11.57 33.05
C LEU A 670 -1.86 12.73 33.01
N GLU A 671 -0.55 12.44 33.07
CA GLU A 671 0.52 13.45 33.02
C GLU A 671 0.71 14.00 31.60
N LEU A 672 0.78 13.12 30.60
CA LEU A 672 1.17 13.48 29.23
C LEU A 672 -0.01 13.81 28.32
N ALA A 673 -1.21 13.36 28.65
CA ALA A 673 -2.42 13.67 27.90
C ALA A 673 -3.62 14.03 28.81
N PRO A 674 -3.49 15.04 29.71
CA PRO A 674 -4.55 15.43 30.66
C PRO A 674 -5.81 15.96 29.97
N HIS A 675 -5.69 16.49 28.75
CA HIS A 675 -6.80 16.92 27.91
C HIS A 675 -7.61 15.77 27.33
N PHE A 676 -7.01 14.58 27.23
CA PHE A 676 -7.64 13.38 26.67
C PHE A 676 -8.11 12.42 27.76
N TYR A 677 -7.32 12.26 28.84
CA TYR A 677 -7.62 11.39 29.96
C TYR A 677 -7.87 12.18 31.24
N HIS A 678 -8.99 11.88 31.89
CA HIS A 678 -9.28 12.34 33.24
C HIS A 678 -9.71 11.15 34.10
N LYS A 679 -9.34 11.18 35.38
CA LYS A 679 -9.67 10.11 36.31
C LYS A 679 -11.13 10.27 36.76
N THR A 680 -11.98 9.33 36.37
CA THR A 680 -13.34 9.23 36.90
C THR A 680 -13.36 8.27 38.08
N VAL A 681 -14.07 8.65 39.15
CA VAL A 681 -14.40 7.74 40.26
C VAL A 681 -15.77 7.17 39.94
N VAL A 682 -15.98 5.87 40.14
CA VAL A 682 -17.12 5.03 39.69
C VAL A 682 -18.53 5.48 40.15
N LYS A 683 -18.70 6.69 40.70
CA LYS A 683 -19.99 7.19 41.22
C LYS A 683 -20.84 8.02 40.24
N ASP A 684 -20.35 8.36 39.05
CA ASP A 684 -21.09 9.22 38.10
C ASP A 684 -21.40 8.51 36.77
N TYR A 685 -22.07 7.35 36.83
CA TYR A 685 -22.81 6.75 35.70
C TYR A 685 -24.23 6.41 36.13
#